data_AF-A0A9E0IXJ1-F1
#
_entry.id   AF-A0A9E0IXJ1-F1
#
_cell.length_a   1.000
_cell.length_b   1.000
_cell.length_c   1.000
_cell.angle_alpha   90.00
_cell.angle_beta   90.00
_cell.angle_gamma   90.00
#
_symmetry.space_group_name_H-M   'P 1'
#
loop_
_entity.id
_entity.type
_entity.pdbx_description
1 polymer ?
#
loop_
_entity_poly.entity_id
_entity_poly.type
_entity_poly.pdbx_seq_one_letter_code
_entity_poly.pdbx_strand_id
1 'polypeptide(L)'
;MLICIACFRPGSSQEARSSAEIYEAIEKLKVLGSVLYVAAHPDDENTRLITHLSRGMHLRTAYVSLTRGDGGQNLIGEELDEFLGAIRTQELQEARRIDGGIQYFSLANDFGYSKNDVETFRIWPRDSVSADLIRVVRSFKPDVIINRFDHRTSGRTHGHHTASAILGREAFLYCNSPLHMRELLEGTEPHLVQRLFFNTSYFFYGRERFDTMDKSHLYRLDVGDFYPLRGQSNNEIAAQSRSMHKSQGFGINSSRGSSMEYFERIEAGKETGQAGPFDGLDFSWNRVNGGGTVSRVIDEVIAHFDILKPWKSIPLLQKAEQYMEDLPDHNWKQIKLEEIRSIILDCAGIYAEAHVGLPVVSPGDQMEVHTECIARNPVQVKLRKISFPAFSFDTAFGLLLEPNIAHFWQRPFTLDHDARLTAPFWLMNGRPLGYYPVEASAHRLLPERPRTLYADLELEISGKMYTVRREIVFKTDDPVLGEVKEPLDVLPSAMVVSEDPLYLTNDGQVECSLRIRANCGGCAVKVRIEMPEGMRSRPESQELQFERAGEEHVIRFSLSGIANNPERLELPVLIDETQGYFLKSIKYPHIQQQRVLTPARLWVISSEVLTTKKRIAYIEGAGDYTDDALRKMGYDVRAIQVDKLDAISKKDFDVLLLGIRAFNTRDALKNCKPHFERFVSQGGKIIVQYNTTADLVTRDFAPAALTIGRGRVADERAAVRFIAPDHPALQSPNVIGAHDFDNWVQERGLYFPSEYDSSYAEILGMNDPGEKELRSGLLVSQHGKGAFVYTSLAWFRQLRAGVPGAYRLFSNLVSF
;
A
#
# COMPACT_ATOMS: atom_id res chain seq x y z
N MET A 1 17.13 -27.46 -3.79
CA MET A 1 16.79 -26.96 -5.14
C MET A 1 16.28 -25.54 -4.97
N LEU A 2 17.20 -24.57 -4.91
CA LEU A 2 16.86 -23.14 -4.81
C LEU A 2 16.31 -22.72 -6.17
N ILE A 3 14.99 -22.62 -6.28
CA ILE A 3 14.35 -21.93 -7.38
C ILE A 3 14.85 -20.48 -7.28
N CYS A 4 15.71 -20.06 -8.21
CA CYS A 4 15.96 -18.65 -8.42
C CYS A 4 14.59 -18.01 -8.58
N ILE A 5 14.25 -17.11 -7.64
CA ILE A 5 13.03 -16.30 -7.71
C ILE A 5 13.29 -15.27 -8.78
N ALA A 6 13.33 -15.73 -10.02
CA ALA A 6 12.99 -14.91 -11.14
C ALA A 6 11.59 -14.41 -10.87
N CYS A 7 11.49 -13.10 -10.67
CA CYS A 7 10.23 -12.43 -10.84
C CYS A 7 9.86 -12.64 -12.31
N PHE A 8 9.20 -13.77 -12.63
CA PHE A 8 8.26 -13.78 -13.74
C PHE A 8 7.46 -12.49 -13.53
N ARG A 9 7.58 -11.53 -14.45
CA ARG A 9 6.55 -10.52 -14.60
C ARG A 9 5.43 -11.28 -15.28
N PRO A 10 4.46 -11.81 -14.53
CA PRO A 10 3.41 -12.55 -15.14
C PRO A 10 2.45 -11.45 -15.65
N GLY A 11 2.66 -11.08 -16.92
CA GLY A 11 1.85 -10.09 -17.58
C GLY A 11 0.60 -10.77 -18.10
N SER A 12 -0.57 -10.24 -17.74
CA SER A 12 -1.90 -10.60 -18.25
C SER A 12 -2.02 -10.48 -19.77
N SER A 13 -1.15 -9.68 -20.39
CA SER A 13 -0.88 -9.66 -21.82
C SER A 13 0.51 -9.06 -22.03
N GLN A 14 1.44 -9.79 -22.63
CA GLN A 14 2.61 -9.11 -23.19
C GLN A 14 2.14 -8.43 -24.47
N GLU A 15 1.94 -7.11 -24.43
CA GLU A 15 1.94 -6.32 -25.66
C GLU A 15 3.24 -6.63 -26.40
N ALA A 16 3.14 -6.91 -27.70
CA ALA A 16 4.31 -7.25 -28.50
C ALA A 16 5.27 -6.06 -28.50
N ARG A 17 6.54 -6.31 -28.14
CA ARG A 17 7.57 -5.26 -28.17
C ARG A 17 7.77 -4.79 -29.61
N SER A 18 7.86 -3.47 -29.78
CA SER A 18 8.33 -2.87 -31.02
C SER A 18 9.78 -3.26 -31.31
N SER A 19 10.22 -3.17 -32.56
CA SER A 19 11.62 -3.47 -32.91
C SER A 19 12.63 -2.58 -32.18
N ALA A 20 12.25 -1.35 -31.80
CA ALA A 20 13.10 -0.46 -30.98
C ALA A 20 13.26 -0.99 -29.55
N GLU A 21 12.17 -1.47 -28.94
CA GLU A 21 12.21 -2.09 -27.61
C GLU A 21 12.94 -3.43 -27.60
N ILE A 22 12.81 -4.22 -28.68
CA ILE A 22 13.59 -5.45 -28.88
C ILE A 22 15.08 -5.13 -28.95
N TYR A 23 15.46 -4.12 -29.76
CA TYR A 23 16.86 -3.68 -29.87
C TYR A 23 17.42 -3.23 -28.52
N GLU A 24 16.69 -2.42 -27.77
CA GLU A 24 17.11 -1.99 -26.42
C GLU A 24 17.23 -3.17 -25.45
N ALA A 25 16.31 -4.16 -25.52
CA ALA A 25 16.41 -5.37 -24.72
C ALA A 25 17.67 -6.19 -25.06
N ILE A 26 18.11 -6.19 -26.33
CA ILE A 26 19.39 -6.79 -26.74
C ILE A 26 20.57 -5.99 -26.16
N GLU A 27 20.53 -4.66 -26.16
CA GLU A 27 21.57 -3.83 -25.53
C GLU A 27 21.69 -4.12 -24.02
N LYS A 28 20.55 -4.31 -23.35
CA LYS A 28 20.49 -4.70 -21.94
C LYS A 28 21.17 -6.03 -21.64
N LEU A 29 21.26 -6.97 -22.60
CA LEU A 29 22.00 -8.23 -22.39
C LEU A 29 23.48 -8.02 -22.09
N LYS A 30 24.05 -6.85 -22.41
CA LYS A 30 25.45 -6.50 -22.12
C LYS A 30 25.69 -6.06 -20.66
N VAL A 31 24.63 -5.73 -19.92
CA VAL A 31 24.73 -5.11 -18.59
C VAL A 31 24.38 -6.09 -17.47
N LEU A 32 25.34 -6.36 -16.61
CA LEU A 32 25.32 -7.24 -15.45
C LEU A 32 25.61 -6.43 -14.18
N GLY A 33 24.75 -5.46 -13.87
CA GLY A 33 24.84 -4.65 -12.66
C GLY A 33 23.48 -4.43 -12.02
N SER A 34 23.47 -4.23 -10.70
CA SER A 34 22.22 -4.07 -9.95
C SER A 34 22.31 -3.08 -8.80
N VAL A 35 21.21 -2.37 -8.56
CA VAL A 35 21.11 -1.32 -7.52
C VAL A 35 19.83 -1.52 -6.72
N LEU A 36 19.95 -1.46 -5.38
CA LEU A 36 18.81 -1.45 -4.47
C LEU A 36 18.66 -0.06 -3.84
N TYR A 37 17.52 0.59 -4.10
CA TYR A 37 17.11 1.84 -3.49
C TYR A 37 16.24 1.54 -2.26
N VAL A 38 16.52 2.17 -1.13
CA VAL A 38 15.85 1.89 0.16
C VAL A 38 15.23 3.18 0.71
N ALA A 39 13.93 3.13 1.03
CA ALA A 39 13.23 4.18 1.76
C ALA A 39 12.04 3.62 2.55
N ALA A 40 11.29 4.50 3.21
CA ALA A 40 10.24 4.09 4.13
C ALA A 40 8.90 3.85 3.44
N HIS A 41 8.46 4.79 2.60
CA HIS A 41 7.09 4.85 2.09
C HIS A 41 7.02 4.82 0.56
N PRO A 42 5.91 4.33 -0.02
CA PRO A 42 5.57 4.63 -1.40
C PRO A 42 5.48 6.14 -1.59
N ASP A 43 6.26 6.71 -2.52
CA ASP A 43 6.44 8.14 -2.86
C ASP A 43 7.79 8.76 -2.44
N ASP A 44 8.53 8.12 -1.53
CA ASP A 44 9.85 8.58 -1.08
C ASP A 44 10.92 8.44 -2.16
N GLU A 45 10.70 7.56 -3.15
CA GLU A 45 11.73 7.18 -4.09
C GLU A 45 12.10 8.31 -5.06
N ASN A 46 13.38 8.37 -5.41
CA ASN A 46 13.81 9.24 -6.50
C ASN A 46 13.51 8.59 -7.86
N THR A 47 12.33 8.86 -8.41
CA THR A 47 11.90 8.28 -9.70
C THR A 47 12.84 8.62 -10.85
N ARG A 48 13.49 9.80 -10.84
CA ARG A 48 14.48 10.18 -11.86
C ARG A 48 15.68 9.27 -11.84
N LEU A 49 16.21 9.02 -10.64
CA LEU A 49 17.35 8.14 -10.47
C LEU A 49 16.99 6.70 -10.84
N ILE A 50 15.86 6.18 -10.34
CA ILE A 50 15.42 4.81 -10.67
C ILE A 50 15.31 4.65 -12.20
N THR A 51 14.64 5.59 -12.86
CA THR A 51 14.48 5.57 -14.33
C THR A 51 15.83 5.60 -15.04
N HIS A 52 16.76 6.43 -14.58
CA HIS A 52 18.07 6.54 -15.23
C HIS A 52 18.88 5.25 -15.08
N LEU A 53 18.88 4.66 -13.89
CA LEU A 53 19.60 3.41 -13.64
C LEU A 53 19.00 2.26 -14.46
N SER A 54 17.68 2.13 -14.52
CA SER A 54 16.99 1.04 -15.24
C SER A 54 16.92 1.22 -16.76
N ARG A 55 16.61 2.42 -17.25
CA ARG A 55 16.36 2.70 -18.68
C ARG A 55 17.57 3.30 -19.39
N GLY A 56 18.36 4.11 -18.69
CA GLY A 56 19.56 4.74 -19.27
C GLY A 56 20.78 3.83 -19.17
N MET A 57 21.04 3.30 -17.97
CA MET A 57 22.20 2.43 -17.72
C MET A 57 21.90 0.94 -17.87
N HIS A 58 20.64 0.55 -18.09
CA HIS A 58 20.17 -0.84 -18.16
C HIS A 58 20.47 -1.70 -16.92
N LEU A 59 20.76 -1.06 -15.77
CA LEU A 59 20.99 -1.75 -14.51
C LEU A 59 19.69 -2.35 -13.99
N ARG A 60 19.81 -3.51 -13.34
CA ARG A 60 18.68 -4.10 -12.63
C ARG A 60 18.45 -3.30 -11.35
N THR A 61 17.44 -2.44 -11.35
CA THR A 61 17.17 -1.49 -10.26
C THR A 61 15.92 -1.90 -9.48
N ALA A 62 16.03 -2.04 -8.17
CA ALA A 62 14.89 -2.25 -7.28
C ALA A 62 14.71 -1.10 -6.30
N TYR A 63 13.46 -0.85 -5.93
CA TYR A 63 13.06 -0.05 -4.80
C TYR A 63 12.45 -0.96 -3.73
N VAL A 64 12.93 -0.87 -2.50
CA VAL A 64 12.26 -1.43 -1.33
C VAL A 64 11.70 -0.31 -0.48
N SER A 65 10.36 -0.31 -0.38
CA SER A 65 9.63 0.51 0.58
C SER A 65 9.42 -0.32 1.84
N LEU A 66 9.84 0.17 3.01
CA LEU A 66 9.66 -0.62 4.23
C LEU A 66 8.18 -0.79 4.60
N THR A 67 7.32 0.16 4.26
CA THR A 67 5.87 0.06 4.46
C THR A 67 5.12 0.10 3.14
N ARG A 68 3.79 -0.09 3.20
CA ARG A 68 2.89 0.11 2.07
C ARG A 68 2.21 1.48 2.07
N GLY A 69 2.63 2.41 2.95
CA GLY A 69 2.07 3.76 3.03
C GLY A 69 0.63 3.82 3.54
N ASP A 70 0.22 2.81 4.29
CA ASP A 70 -1.14 2.63 4.82
C ASP A 70 -1.54 3.69 5.88
N GLY A 71 -0.58 4.36 6.52
CA GLY A 71 -0.82 5.36 7.57
C GLY A 71 -1.05 6.78 7.06
N GLY A 72 -0.96 7.00 5.74
CA GLY A 72 -1.05 8.32 5.12
C GLY A 72 -2.48 8.78 4.79
N GLN A 73 -2.57 9.88 4.04
CA GLN A 73 -3.84 10.42 3.54
C GLN A 73 -4.13 9.93 2.12
N ASN A 74 -5.41 9.97 1.74
CA ASN A 74 -5.89 9.65 0.40
C ASN A 74 -6.59 10.89 -0.21
N LEU A 75 -6.06 11.41 -1.33
CA LEU A 75 -6.64 12.56 -2.03
C LEU A 75 -7.70 12.17 -3.08
N ILE A 76 -7.80 10.89 -3.43
CA ILE A 76 -8.65 10.43 -4.54
C ILE A 76 -9.88 9.63 -4.10
N GLY A 77 -10.01 9.34 -2.79
CA GLY A 77 -11.17 8.65 -2.24
C GLY A 77 -11.09 8.46 -0.72
N GLU A 78 -12.00 7.64 -0.21
CA GLU A 78 -12.24 7.45 1.24
C GLU A 78 -11.43 6.30 1.84
N GLU A 79 -10.70 5.52 1.02
CA GLU A 79 -9.88 4.42 1.53
C GLU A 79 -8.75 4.92 2.42
N LEU A 80 -8.65 4.30 3.61
CA LEU A 80 -7.62 4.53 4.61
C LEU A 80 -7.00 3.19 5.02
N ASP A 81 -5.92 3.25 5.80
CA ASP A 81 -5.29 2.09 6.42
C ASP A 81 -4.93 1.01 5.37
N GLU A 82 -5.26 -0.26 5.62
CA GLU A 82 -4.95 -1.37 4.72
C GLU A 82 -5.45 -1.18 3.28
N PHE A 83 -6.60 -0.52 3.09
CA PHE A 83 -7.17 -0.28 1.76
C PHE A 83 -6.33 0.75 0.99
N LEU A 84 -5.82 1.78 1.68
CA LEU A 84 -4.87 2.72 1.09
C LEU A 84 -3.53 2.03 0.77
N GLY A 85 -3.07 1.12 1.65
CA GLY A 85 -1.89 0.31 1.39
C GLY A 85 -2.01 -0.55 0.12
N ALA A 86 -3.21 -1.10 -0.16
CA ALA A 86 -3.49 -1.83 -1.40
C ALA A 86 -3.42 -0.91 -2.64
N ILE A 87 -3.99 0.30 -2.55
CA ILE A 87 -3.91 1.31 -3.63
C ILE A 87 -2.45 1.66 -3.91
N ARG A 88 -1.68 2.07 -2.90
CA ARG A 88 -0.30 2.52 -3.06
C ARG A 88 0.65 1.40 -3.52
N THR A 89 0.34 0.15 -3.16
CA THR A 89 1.06 -1.02 -3.70
C THR A 89 0.91 -1.08 -5.22
N GLN A 90 -0.31 -0.90 -5.75
CA GLN A 90 -0.55 -0.86 -7.19
C GLN A 90 0.02 0.40 -7.85
N GLU A 91 -0.11 1.58 -7.22
CA GLU A 91 0.47 2.82 -7.74
C GLU A 91 1.99 2.69 -7.95
N LEU A 92 2.68 2.03 -7.01
CA LEU A 92 4.09 1.66 -7.17
C LEU A 92 4.31 0.64 -8.29
N GLN A 93 3.46 -0.38 -8.44
CA GLN A 93 3.57 -1.32 -9.57
C GLN A 93 3.49 -0.60 -10.91
N GLU A 94 2.53 0.30 -11.08
CA GLU A 94 2.38 1.08 -12.31
C GLU A 94 3.53 2.06 -12.51
N ALA A 95 4.00 2.73 -11.46
CA ALA A 95 5.19 3.58 -11.50
C ALA A 95 6.42 2.78 -12.00
N ARG A 96 6.60 1.55 -11.48
CA ARG A 96 7.69 0.64 -11.88
C ARG A 96 7.54 0.09 -13.29
N ARG A 97 6.32 -0.04 -13.83
CA ARG A 97 6.12 -0.37 -15.26
C ARG A 97 6.63 0.75 -16.17
N ILE A 98 6.44 2.00 -15.76
CA ILE A 98 6.92 3.18 -16.49
C ILE A 98 8.44 3.30 -16.35
N ASP A 99 8.96 3.46 -15.13
CA ASP A 99 10.39 3.71 -14.91
C ASP A 99 11.27 2.47 -15.10
N GLY A 100 10.71 1.26 -15.12
CA GLY A 100 11.46 0.02 -15.34
C GLY A 100 12.11 -0.57 -14.09
N GLY A 101 11.89 0.01 -12.90
CA GLY A 101 12.35 -0.57 -11.65
C GLY A 101 11.57 -1.83 -11.23
N ILE A 102 11.99 -2.42 -10.12
CA ILE A 102 11.37 -3.57 -9.46
C ILE A 102 10.96 -3.14 -8.06
N GLN A 103 9.79 -3.55 -7.59
CA GLN A 103 9.30 -3.17 -6.26
C GLN A 103 9.43 -4.33 -5.27
N TYR A 104 9.87 -4.02 -4.06
CA TYR A 104 9.77 -4.88 -2.88
C TYR A 104 9.13 -4.11 -1.73
N PHE A 105 8.65 -4.86 -0.74
CA PHE A 105 8.18 -4.33 0.52
C PHE A 105 8.75 -5.13 1.70
N SER A 106 8.93 -4.48 2.84
CA SER A 106 9.00 -5.22 4.11
C SER A 106 7.58 -5.55 4.59
N LEU A 107 7.46 -6.23 5.74
CA LEU A 107 6.17 -6.45 6.39
C LEU A 107 5.83 -5.42 7.47
N ALA A 108 6.66 -4.39 7.67
CA ALA A 108 6.34 -3.31 8.60
C ALA A 108 5.07 -2.53 8.18
N ASN A 109 4.23 -2.19 9.16
CA ASN A 109 3.08 -1.32 8.93
C ASN A 109 3.50 0.15 8.95
N ASP A 110 2.88 0.95 8.10
CA ASP A 110 2.85 2.39 8.33
C ASP A 110 1.80 2.69 9.41
N PHE A 111 2.26 2.87 10.65
CA PHE A 111 1.40 3.22 11.78
C PHE A 111 1.14 4.74 11.88
N GLY A 112 1.55 5.52 10.88
CA GLY A 112 1.43 6.97 10.85
C GLY A 112 2.69 7.71 11.28
N TYR A 113 2.53 9.00 11.59
CA TYR A 113 3.64 9.88 11.85
C TYR A 113 4.35 9.55 13.17
N SER A 114 5.64 9.19 13.09
CA SER A 114 6.56 9.14 14.21
C SER A 114 7.58 10.28 14.13
N LYS A 115 8.06 10.76 15.26
CA LYS A 115 9.03 11.87 15.33
C LYS A 115 10.46 11.43 15.14
N ASN A 116 10.80 10.19 15.54
CA ASN A 116 12.15 9.66 15.47
C ASN A 116 12.19 8.13 15.32
N ASP A 117 13.39 7.61 15.09
CA ASP A 117 13.64 6.18 14.93
C ASP A 117 13.43 5.38 16.23
N VAL A 118 13.70 5.97 17.41
CA VAL A 118 13.48 5.29 18.71
C VAL A 118 12.00 4.98 18.91
N GLU A 119 11.12 5.94 18.64
CA GLU A 119 9.67 5.74 18.63
C GLU A 119 9.26 4.69 17.59
N THR A 120 9.84 4.77 16.39
CA THR A 120 9.58 3.81 15.33
C THR A 120 9.92 2.38 15.73
N PHE A 121 11.09 2.14 16.32
CA PHE A 121 11.52 0.81 16.75
C PHE A 121 10.84 0.32 18.05
N ARG A 122 10.02 1.14 18.71
CA ARG A 122 9.10 0.63 19.75
C ARG A 122 7.90 -0.10 19.15
N ILE A 123 7.50 0.28 17.93
CA ILE A 123 6.35 -0.28 17.23
C ILE A 123 6.80 -1.31 16.19
N TRP A 124 7.80 -0.98 15.38
CA TRP A 124 8.40 -1.94 14.45
C TRP A 124 9.28 -2.93 15.18
N PRO A 125 9.05 -4.25 15.04
CA PRO A 125 9.97 -5.27 15.55
C PRO A 125 11.27 -5.20 14.75
N ARG A 126 12.24 -4.42 15.25
CA ARG A 126 13.49 -4.06 14.53
C ARG A 126 14.17 -5.25 13.87
N ASP A 127 14.33 -6.36 14.59
CA ASP A 127 15.01 -7.55 14.06
C ASP A 127 14.26 -8.17 12.89
N SER A 128 12.92 -8.23 12.94
CA SER A 128 12.10 -8.76 11.86
C SER A 128 12.14 -7.86 10.62
N VAL A 129 12.06 -6.54 10.80
CA VAL A 129 12.12 -5.58 9.67
C VAL A 129 13.54 -5.55 9.07
N SER A 130 14.58 -5.63 9.90
CA SER A 130 15.98 -5.75 9.45
C SER A 130 16.20 -7.04 8.66
N ALA A 131 15.67 -8.17 9.14
CA ALA A 131 15.74 -9.45 8.45
C ALA A 131 15.01 -9.45 7.11
N ASP A 132 13.84 -8.80 7.00
CA ASP A 132 13.14 -8.63 5.73
C ASP A 132 14.02 -7.89 4.71
N LEU A 133 14.63 -6.75 5.11
CA LEU A 133 15.50 -5.99 4.22
C LEU A 133 16.75 -6.78 3.82
N ILE A 134 17.40 -7.49 4.75
CA ILE A 134 18.54 -8.36 4.44
C ILE A 134 18.12 -9.49 3.49
N ARG A 135 16.92 -10.05 3.65
CA ARG A 135 16.38 -11.06 2.73
C ARG A 135 16.21 -10.48 1.32
N VAL A 136 15.71 -9.24 1.18
CA VAL A 136 15.70 -8.55 -0.13
C VAL A 136 17.11 -8.45 -0.71
N VAL A 137 18.10 -8.01 0.08
CA VAL A 137 19.49 -7.90 -0.38
C VAL A 137 20.04 -9.25 -0.84
N ARG A 138 19.82 -10.33 -0.08
CA ARG A 138 20.33 -11.68 -0.40
C ARG A 138 19.63 -12.33 -1.59
N SER A 139 18.35 -12.04 -1.80
CA SER A 139 17.61 -12.53 -2.95
C SER A 139 17.85 -11.71 -4.21
N PHE A 140 17.90 -10.37 -4.10
CA PHE A 140 18.10 -9.46 -5.22
C PHE A 140 19.56 -9.37 -5.68
N LYS A 141 20.50 -9.58 -4.74
CA LYS A 141 21.96 -9.54 -4.90
C LYS A 141 22.48 -8.21 -5.50
N PRO A 142 22.18 -7.04 -4.89
CA PRO A 142 22.58 -5.73 -5.41
C PRO A 142 24.10 -5.51 -5.35
N ASP A 143 24.67 -4.83 -6.34
CA ASP A 143 26.06 -4.35 -6.28
C ASP A 143 26.17 -3.12 -5.38
N VAL A 144 25.14 -2.27 -5.38
CA VAL A 144 25.09 -1.00 -4.65
C VAL A 144 23.76 -0.85 -3.91
N ILE A 145 23.80 -0.37 -2.67
CA ILE A 145 22.62 0.09 -1.92
C ILE A 145 22.63 1.63 -1.89
N ILE A 146 21.46 2.24 -2.11
CA ILE A 146 21.24 3.68 -2.02
C ILE A 146 20.09 3.95 -1.06
N ASN A 147 20.37 4.58 0.08
CA ASN A 147 19.35 5.07 0.99
C ASN A 147 18.83 6.44 0.52
N ARG A 148 17.51 6.63 0.57
CA ARG A 148 16.88 7.94 0.33
C ARG A 148 17.20 8.95 1.42
N PHE A 149 17.34 8.47 2.66
CA PHE A 149 17.47 9.29 3.85
C PHE A 149 18.81 9.06 4.56
N ASP A 150 19.15 9.97 5.46
CA ASP A 150 20.37 9.88 6.27
C ASP A 150 20.07 9.33 7.68
N HIS A 151 20.67 8.19 7.98
CA HIS A 151 20.61 7.50 9.28
C HIS A 151 21.06 8.37 10.47
N ARG A 152 21.80 9.48 10.24
CA ARG A 152 22.33 10.38 11.28
C ARG A 152 21.36 11.51 11.67
N THR A 153 20.15 11.55 11.09
CA THR A 153 19.25 12.72 11.18
C THR A 153 18.00 12.49 12.03
N SER A 154 18.10 11.62 13.04
CA SER A 154 17.00 11.36 14.00
C SER A 154 16.37 12.65 14.53
N GLY A 155 15.04 12.70 14.55
CA GLY A 155 14.25 13.85 15.01
C GLY A 155 14.19 15.03 14.03
N ARG A 156 14.88 14.98 12.88
CA ARG A 156 14.85 16.06 11.87
C ARG A 156 13.85 15.80 10.76
N THR A 157 13.48 14.55 10.55
CA THR A 157 12.49 14.10 9.57
C THR A 157 11.52 13.12 10.23
N HIS A 158 10.54 12.61 9.48
CA HIS A 158 9.70 11.51 9.93
C HIS A 158 10.54 10.33 10.46
N GLY A 159 10.15 9.70 11.56
CA GLY A 159 10.91 8.64 12.23
C GLY A 159 11.15 7.41 11.34
N HIS A 160 10.13 6.96 10.60
CA HIS A 160 10.28 5.93 9.57
C HIS A 160 11.41 6.20 8.56
N HIS A 161 11.62 7.46 8.16
CA HIS A 161 12.68 7.82 7.21
C HIS A 161 14.06 7.50 7.79
N THR A 162 14.32 7.96 9.02
CA THR A 162 15.59 7.68 9.71
C THR A 162 15.74 6.18 10.01
N ALA A 163 14.68 5.53 10.49
CA ALA A 163 14.67 4.08 10.75
C ALA A 163 15.00 3.28 9.49
N SER A 164 14.44 3.65 8.33
CA SER A 164 14.74 2.99 7.05
C SER A 164 16.21 3.12 6.65
N ALA A 165 16.83 4.27 6.88
CA ALA A 165 18.24 4.48 6.59
C ALA A 165 19.17 3.73 7.56
N ILE A 166 18.79 3.63 8.84
CA ILE A 166 19.48 2.80 9.84
C ILE A 166 19.46 1.33 9.39
N LEU A 167 18.28 0.81 9.05
CA LEU A 167 18.13 -0.56 8.57
C LEU A 167 18.85 -0.80 7.24
N GLY A 168 18.85 0.16 6.32
CA GLY A 168 19.64 0.09 5.08
C GLY A 168 21.14 -0.04 5.33
N ARG A 169 21.66 0.68 6.33
CA ARG A 169 23.06 0.54 6.76
C ARG A 169 23.33 -0.80 7.45
N GLU A 170 22.43 -1.29 8.29
CA GLU A 170 22.54 -2.63 8.88
C GLU A 170 22.54 -3.72 7.81
N ALA A 171 21.66 -3.62 6.82
CA ALA A 171 21.58 -4.57 5.72
C ALA A 171 22.90 -4.63 4.95
N PHE A 172 23.52 -3.47 4.64
CA PHE A 172 24.86 -3.43 4.04
C PHE A 172 25.94 -4.13 4.89
N LEU A 173 25.94 -3.90 6.20
CA LEU A 173 26.95 -4.47 7.10
C LEU A 173 26.81 -5.99 7.27
N TYR A 174 25.58 -6.50 7.28
CA TYR A 174 25.30 -7.88 7.71
C TYR A 174 24.83 -8.81 6.59
N CYS A 175 24.52 -8.32 5.39
CA CYS A 175 24.05 -9.16 4.29
C CYS A 175 25.04 -10.26 3.88
N ASN A 176 26.35 -10.05 4.09
CA ASN A 176 27.41 -11.02 3.80
C ASN A 176 27.71 -11.98 4.99
N SER A 177 27.04 -11.86 6.13
CA SER A 177 27.31 -12.69 7.32
C SER A 177 26.40 -13.93 7.41
N PRO A 178 26.92 -15.16 7.32
CA PRO A 178 26.09 -16.37 7.48
C PRO A 178 25.58 -16.58 8.92
N LEU A 179 26.13 -15.86 9.91
CA LEU A 179 25.80 -16.02 11.34
C LEU A 179 24.78 -15.00 11.84
N HIS A 180 24.72 -13.81 11.24
CA HIS A 180 23.78 -12.77 11.66
C HIS A 180 22.34 -13.21 11.40
N MET A 181 21.47 -13.12 12.43
CA MET A 181 20.04 -13.48 12.36
C MET A 181 19.77 -14.82 11.64
N ARG A 182 20.60 -15.84 11.91
CA ARG A 182 20.59 -17.13 11.19
C ARG A 182 19.20 -17.77 11.07
N GLU A 183 18.42 -17.73 12.14
CA GLU A 183 17.06 -18.30 12.17
C GLU A 183 16.09 -17.53 11.26
N LEU A 184 16.09 -16.19 11.32
CA LEU A 184 15.21 -15.35 10.48
C LEU A 184 15.60 -15.36 8.99
N LEU A 185 16.88 -15.58 8.71
CA LEU A 185 17.46 -15.57 7.37
C LEU A 185 17.67 -16.97 6.79
N GLU A 186 17.03 -17.99 7.35
CA GLU A 186 17.08 -19.35 6.82
C GLU A 186 16.62 -19.39 5.34
N GLY A 187 17.32 -20.22 4.55
CA GLY A 187 17.07 -20.37 3.11
C GLY A 187 17.59 -19.21 2.25
N THR A 188 18.38 -18.29 2.79
CA THR A 188 19.04 -17.22 2.03
C THR A 188 20.55 -17.43 1.92
N GLU A 189 21.14 -16.96 0.83
CA GLU A 189 22.60 -16.98 0.63
C GLU A 189 23.20 -15.61 0.97
N PRO A 190 24.30 -15.55 1.74
CA PRO A 190 25.01 -14.29 1.95
C PRO A 190 25.43 -13.63 0.64
N HIS A 191 25.40 -12.30 0.62
CA HIS A 191 25.77 -11.51 -0.55
C HIS A 191 26.61 -10.30 -0.12
N LEU A 192 27.69 -10.01 -0.85
CA LEU A 192 28.53 -8.85 -0.62
C LEU A 192 28.05 -7.68 -1.47
N VAL A 193 27.67 -6.59 -0.82
CA VAL A 193 27.38 -5.30 -1.47
C VAL A 193 28.65 -4.46 -1.49
N GLN A 194 28.93 -3.81 -2.62
CA GLN A 194 30.20 -3.10 -2.84
C GLN A 194 30.21 -1.68 -2.28
N ARG A 195 29.08 -0.97 -2.35
CA ARG A 195 28.97 0.44 -1.92
C ARG A 195 27.63 0.75 -1.26
N LEU A 196 27.64 1.68 -0.30
CA LEU A 196 26.45 2.24 0.34
C LEU A 196 26.39 3.76 0.18
N PHE A 197 25.30 4.27 -0.38
CA PHE A 197 25.13 5.70 -0.59
C PHE A 197 23.93 6.28 0.15
N PHE A 198 24.01 7.57 0.47
CA PHE A 198 22.86 8.44 0.70
C PHE A 198 22.62 9.29 -0.55
N ASN A 199 21.44 9.18 -1.17
CA ASN A 199 21.03 10.06 -2.28
C ASN A 199 20.53 11.40 -1.72
N THR A 200 21.35 12.44 -1.90
CA THR A 200 21.14 13.75 -1.30
C THR A 200 20.83 14.82 -2.34
N SER A 201 20.21 15.92 -1.91
CA SER A 201 19.77 17.03 -2.77
C SER A 201 19.45 18.28 -1.96
N TYR A 202 19.09 19.36 -2.66
CA TYR A 202 18.63 20.60 -2.03
C TYR A 202 17.45 20.43 -1.05
N PHE A 203 16.66 19.35 -1.17
CA PHE A 203 15.56 19.06 -0.25
C PHE A 203 16.05 18.93 1.21
N PHE A 204 17.27 18.42 1.43
CA PHE A 204 17.80 18.19 2.78
C PHE A 204 18.52 19.40 3.40
N TYR A 205 18.94 20.35 2.57
CA TYR A 205 19.75 21.50 3.02
C TYR A 205 19.08 22.86 2.82
N GLY A 206 18.00 22.93 2.01
CA GLY A 206 17.48 24.17 1.44
C GLY A 206 18.26 24.57 0.18
N ARG A 207 17.59 25.17 -0.81
CA ARG A 207 18.17 25.46 -2.13
C ARG A 207 19.40 26.36 -2.06
N GLU A 208 19.29 27.51 -1.39
CA GLU A 208 20.40 28.47 -1.28
C GLU A 208 21.65 27.83 -0.66
N ARG A 209 21.49 27.16 0.49
CA ARG A 209 22.60 26.47 1.17
C ARG A 209 23.17 25.34 0.33
N PHE A 210 22.32 24.57 -0.34
CA PHE A 210 22.77 23.49 -1.20
C PHE A 210 23.59 24.02 -2.36
N ASP A 211 23.20 25.13 -2.98
CA ASP A 211 23.92 25.69 -4.13
C ASP A 211 25.33 26.16 -3.71
N THR A 212 25.48 26.74 -2.51
CA THR A 212 26.77 27.30 -2.04
C THR A 212 27.64 26.35 -1.23
N MET A 213 27.13 25.23 -0.71
CA MET A 213 27.96 24.30 0.09
C MET A 213 29.04 23.61 -0.75
N ASP A 214 30.14 23.25 -0.11
CA ASP A 214 31.16 22.39 -0.71
C ASP A 214 30.58 21.00 -1.00
N LYS A 215 30.69 20.57 -2.26
CA LYS A 215 30.22 19.26 -2.77
C LYS A 215 31.38 18.39 -3.24
N SER A 216 32.63 18.78 -2.97
CA SER A 216 33.83 18.05 -3.40
C SER A 216 33.82 16.58 -2.94
N HIS A 217 33.29 16.35 -1.74
CA HIS A 217 33.09 15.04 -1.10
C HIS A 217 31.89 14.24 -1.63
N LEU A 218 31.04 14.82 -2.50
CA LEU A 218 29.89 14.14 -3.08
C LEU A 218 30.21 13.60 -4.48
N TYR A 219 29.70 12.42 -4.79
CA TYR A 219 29.59 11.95 -6.16
C TYR A 219 28.43 12.66 -6.85
N ARG A 220 28.49 12.76 -8.18
CA ARG A 220 27.45 13.40 -8.98
C ARG A 220 27.13 12.56 -10.22
N LEU A 221 25.87 12.55 -10.63
CA LEU A 221 25.40 11.85 -11.82
C LEU A 221 24.38 12.73 -12.54
N ASP A 222 24.59 13.01 -13.82
CA ASP A 222 23.54 13.64 -14.63
C ASP A 222 22.51 12.58 -15.02
N VAL A 223 21.25 12.81 -14.66
CA VAL A 223 20.13 11.91 -14.97
C VAL A 223 19.16 12.57 -15.94
N GLY A 224 19.58 13.59 -16.68
CA GLY A 224 18.76 14.37 -17.62
C GLY A 224 18.71 13.86 -19.06
N ASP A 225 19.32 12.71 -19.34
CA ASP A 225 19.57 12.22 -20.71
C ASP A 225 18.30 12.06 -21.57
N PHE A 226 18.47 12.25 -22.88
CA PHE A 226 17.47 11.93 -23.90
C PHE A 226 17.70 10.52 -24.43
N TYR A 227 16.65 9.69 -24.48
CA TYR A 227 16.71 8.31 -24.98
C TYR A 227 16.16 8.23 -26.41
N PRO A 228 17.01 8.15 -27.46
CA PRO A 228 16.56 8.24 -28.85
C PRO A 228 15.59 7.12 -29.25
N LEU A 229 15.79 5.90 -28.75
CA LEU A 229 14.91 4.75 -29.04
C LEU A 229 13.48 4.93 -28.50
N ARG A 230 13.31 5.79 -27.49
CA ARG A 230 12.00 6.11 -26.89
C ARG A 230 11.43 7.45 -27.32
N GLY A 231 12.26 8.33 -27.88
CA GLY A 231 11.87 9.71 -28.18
C GLY A 231 11.53 10.55 -26.93
N GLN A 232 12.04 10.17 -25.75
CA GLN A 232 11.75 10.83 -24.47
C GLN A 232 13.02 11.01 -23.64
N SER A 233 13.06 12.08 -22.83
CA SER A 233 14.08 12.25 -21.80
C SER A 233 13.75 11.48 -20.53
N ASN A 234 14.79 11.15 -19.75
CA ASN A 234 14.65 10.50 -18.46
C ASN A 234 13.70 11.28 -17.52
N ASN A 235 13.77 12.61 -17.55
CA ASN A 235 12.92 13.49 -16.76
C ASN A 235 11.43 13.42 -17.16
N GLU A 236 11.12 13.11 -18.41
CA GLU A 236 9.74 12.91 -18.86
C GLU A 236 9.18 11.58 -18.35
N ILE A 237 9.93 10.49 -18.51
CA ILE A 237 9.54 9.16 -18.03
C ILE A 237 9.41 9.17 -16.50
N ALA A 238 10.35 9.80 -15.80
CA ALA A 238 10.33 9.90 -14.34
C ALA A 238 9.16 10.74 -13.81
N ALA A 239 8.74 11.78 -14.55
CA ALA A 239 7.56 12.57 -14.21
C ALA A 239 6.27 11.76 -14.39
N GLN A 240 6.18 10.92 -15.43
CA GLN A 240 5.06 9.99 -15.62
C GLN A 240 5.00 8.96 -14.48
N SER A 241 6.13 8.33 -14.15
CA SER A 241 6.25 7.40 -13.02
C SER A 241 5.81 8.06 -11.70
N ARG A 242 6.35 9.25 -11.39
CA ARG A 242 5.97 10.00 -10.18
C ARG A 242 4.47 10.33 -10.14
N SER A 243 3.87 10.61 -11.29
CA SER A 243 2.45 10.97 -11.40
C SER A 243 1.51 9.78 -11.19
N MET A 244 2.02 8.55 -11.03
CA MET A 244 1.22 7.38 -10.65
C MET A 244 0.88 7.34 -9.16
N HIS A 245 1.61 8.09 -8.31
CA HIS A 245 1.27 8.32 -6.90
C HIS A 245 0.07 9.27 -6.76
N LYS A 246 -1.06 8.90 -7.38
CA LYS A 246 -2.24 9.76 -7.51
C LYS A 246 -2.94 9.94 -6.18
N SER A 247 -2.98 8.91 -5.33
CA SER A 247 -3.51 8.99 -3.97
C SER A 247 -2.82 10.08 -3.13
N GLN A 248 -1.57 10.43 -3.47
CA GLN A 248 -0.78 11.48 -2.81
C GLN A 248 -0.84 12.84 -3.52
N GLY A 249 -1.42 12.91 -4.72
CA GLY A 249 -1.45 14.15 -5.51
C GLY A 249 -0.09 14.52 -6.09
N PHE A 250 0.76 13.53 -6.40
CA PHE A 250 2.12 13.75 -6.89
C PHE A 250 2.22 13.96 -8.42
N GLY A 251 1.11 14.35 -9.06
CA GLY A 251 1.12 14.79 -10.45
C GLY A 251 2.06 15.98 -10.63
N ILE A 252 2.90 15.95 -11.68
CA ILE A 252 3.87 17.02 -11.94
C ILE A 252 4.09 17.24 -13.44
N ASN A 253 4.38 18.48 -13.83
CA ASN A 253 4.87 18.79 -15.17
C ASN A 253 6.26 18.17 -15.39
N SER A 254 6.49 17.65 -16.59
CA SER A 254 7.82 17.19 -16.98
C SER A 254 8.79 18.35 -17.26
N SER A 255 10.08 18.03 -17.30
CA SER A 255 11.17 18.94 -17.70
C SER A 255 12.12 18.19 -18.63
N ARG A 256 13.00 18.90 -19.34
CA ARG A 256 13.93 18.35 -20.34
C ARG A 256 15.33 18.91 -20.12
N GLY A 257 16.36 18.13 -20.47
CA GLY A 257 17.76 18.50 -20.31
C GLY A 257 18.37 18.03 -19.00
N SER A 258 19.62 18.44 -18.78
CA SER A 258 20.49 18.04 -17.65
C SER A 258 19.80 18.18 -16.29
N SER A 259 19.99 17.17 -15.44
CA SER A 259 19.51 17.15 -14.06
C SER A 259 20.52 16.40 -13.19
N MET A 260 21.25 17.11 -12.35
CA MET A 260 22.29 16.53 -11.50
C MET A 260 21.72 15.92 -10.21
N GLU A 261 22.03 14.65 -9.97
CA GLU A 261 21.85 13.93 -8.70
C GLU A 261 23.17 13.85 -7.94
N TYR A 262 23.10 13.83 -6.60
CA TYR A 262 24.26 13.81 -5.71
C TYR A 262 24.21 12.68 -4.70
N PHE A 263 25.38 12.16 -4.35
CA PHE A 263 25.51 10.99 -3.47
C PHE A 263 26.67 11.16 -2.47
N GLU A 264 26.40 10.88 -1.20
CA GLU A 264 27.42 10.70 -0.17
C GLU A 264 27.66 9.20 0.03
N ARG A 265 28.91 8.75 -0.03
CA ARG A 265 29.28 7.37 0.31
C ARG A 265 29.45 7.23 1.81
N ILE A 266 28.56 6.47 2.45
CA ILE A 266 28.39 6.48 3.92
C ILE A 266 29.53 5.74 4.63
N GLU A 267 30.01 4.64 4.06
CA GLU A 267 30.91 3.69 4.71
C GLU A 267 32.39 4.05 4.57
N ALA A 268 32.77 4.83 3.55
CA ALA A 268 34.18 5.09 3.23
C ALA A 268 34.46 6.52 2.71
N GLY A 269 33.44 7.37 2.51
CA GLY A 269 33.62 8.66 1.85
C GLY A 269 33.95 8.51 0.34
N LYS A 270 34.13 9.63 -0.35
CA LYS A 270 34.38 9.62 -1.80
C LYS A 270 35.83 9.25 -2.13
N GLU A 271 36.00 8.34 -3.09
CA GLU A 271 37.30 7.93 -3.60
C GLU A 271 37.93 9.03 -4.48
N THR A 272 39.24 9.24 -4.32
CA THR A 272 40.00 10.22 -5.11
C THR A 272 39.99 9.86 -6.59
N GLY A 273 39.72 10.85 -7.45
CA GLY A 273 39.74 10.69 -8.92
C GLY A 273 38.45 10.13 -9.52
N GLN A 274 37.46 9.74 -8.71
CA GLN A 274 36.13 9.33 -9.18
C GLN A 274 35.12 10.48 -9.09
N ALA A 275 34.30 10.64 -10.13
CA ALA A 275 33.27 11.66 -10.20
C ALA A 275 31.87 11.08 -10.00
N GLY A 276 31.61 9.92 -10.61
CA GLY A 276 30.34 9.21 -10.59
C GLY A 276 30.26 8.13 -9.51
N PRO A 277 29.06 7.85 -8.96
CA PRO A 277 28.89 6.89 -7.87
C PRO A 277 29.22 5.43 -8.27
N PHE A 278 29.26 5.13 -9.56
CA PHE A 278 29.54 3.79 -10.11
C PHE A 278 30.92 3.66 -10.76
N ASP A 279 31.74 4.71 -10.74
CA ASP A 279 33.08 4.67 -11.33
C ASP A 279 33.91 3.55 -10.69
N GLY A 280 34.60 2.76 -11.52
CA GLY A 280 35.42 1.62 -11.08
C GLY A 280 34.66 0.30 -10.85
N LEU A 281 33.33 0.27 -11.00
CA LEU A 281 32.55 -0.97 -10.96
C LEU A 281 32.44 -1.61 -12.35
N ASP A 282 32.62 -2.93 -12.43
CA ASP A 282 32.43 -3.69 -13.67
C ASP A 282 31.01 -4.28 -13.74
N PHE A 283 30.22 -3.77 -14.68
CA PHE A 283 28.88 -4.27 -15.00
C PHE A 283 28.83 -4.99 -16.35
N SER A 284 29.96 -5.42 -16.89
CA SER A 284 30.01 -6.15 -18.16
C SER A 284 30.07 -7.66 -17.95
N TRP A 285 30.12 -8.41 -19.04
CA TRP A 285 30.37 -9.85 -19.01
C TRP A 285 31.76 -10.27 -18.51
N ASN A 286 32.69 -9.34 -18.32
CA ASN A 286 34.03 -9.63 -17.78
C ASN A 286 33.98 -10.19 -16.35
N ARG A 287 32.91 -9.89 -15.61
CA ARG A 287 32.68 -10.41 -14.25
C ARG A 287 32.22 -11.87 -14.20
N VAL A 288 31.93 -12.51 -15.34
CA VAL A 288 31.51 -13.91 -15.42
C VAL A 288 32.52 -14.70 -16.25
N ASN A 289 33.08 -15.77 -15.68
CA ASN A 289 34.05 -16.61 -16.38
C ASN A 289 33.42 -17.20 -17.67
N GLY A 290 34.04 -16.98 -18.82
CA GLY A 290 33.50 -17.34 -20.14
C GLY A 290 32.60 -16.29 -20.80
N GLY A 291 32.23 -15.21 -20.08
CA GLY A 291 31.29 -14.18 -20.54
C GLY A 291 31.77 -13.39 -21.76
N GLY A 292 33.08 -13.28 -22.01
CA GLY A 292 33.61 -12.55 -23.16
C GLY A 292 33.14 -13.09 -24.51
N THR A 293 32.88 -14.39 -24.62
CA THR A 293 32.29 -14.97 -25.85
C THR A 293 30.82 -14.58 -26.01
N VAL A 294 30.04 -14.59 -24.92
CA VAL A 294 28.65 -14.13 -24.92
C VAL A 294 28.58 -12.66 -25.37
N SER A 295 29.43 -11.80 -24.80
CA SER A 295 29.48 -10.37 -25.17
C SER A 295 29.73 -10.17 -26.67
N ARG A 296 30.70 -10.90 -27.26
CA ARG A 296 31.01 -10.78 -28.69
C ARG A 296 29.84 -11.18 -29.59
N VAL A 297 29.10 -12.24 -29.24
CA VAL A 297 27.93 -12.66 -30.02
C VAL A 297 26.78 -11.65 -29.87
N ILE A 298 26.58 -11.07 -28.68
CA ILE A 298 25.60 -9.99 -28.51
C ILE A 298 25.97 -8.77 -29.36
N ASP A 299 27.26 -8.37 -29.40
CA ASP A 299 27.73 -7.30 -30.26
C ASP A 299 27.45 -7.60 -31.76
N GLU A 300 27.61 -8.86 -32.17
CA GLU A 300 27.26 -9.32 -33.51
C GLU A 300 25.75 -9.23 -33.79
N VAL A 301 24.90 -9.59 -32.81
CA VAL A 301 23.43 -9.44 -32.91
C VAL A 301 23.07 -7.96 -33.12
N ILE A 302 23.65 -7.06 -32.31
CA ILE A 302 23.40 -5.62 -32.36
C ILE A 302 23.81 -5.05 -33.72
N ALA A 303 25.01 -5.39 -34.20
CA ALA A 303 25.54 -4.89 -35.47
C ALA A 303 24.70 -5.31 -36.70
N HIS A 304 23.98 -6.43 -36.61
CA HIS A 304 23.18 -6.98 -37.71
C HIS A 304 21.66 -6.93 -37.47
N PHE A 305 21.21 -6.21 -36.44
CA PHE A 305 19.79 -6.11 -36.13
C PHE A 305 19.04 -5.38 -37.27
N ASP A 306 18.05 -6.04 -37.85
CA ASP A 306 17.20 -5.50 -38.92
C ASP A 306 15.87 -5.06 -38.30
N ILE A 307 15.67 -3.74 -38.17
CA ILE A 307 14.49 -3.16 -37.50
C ILE A 307 13.17 -3.58 -38.16
N LEU A 308 13.17 -3.86 -39.46
CA LEU A 308 11.99 -4.32 -40.20
C LEU A 308 11.85 -5.84 -40.17
N LYS A 309 12.92 -6.56 -39.81
CA LYS A 309 12.99 -8.03 -39.81
C LYS A 309 13.69 -8.58 -38.56
N PRO A 310 13.18 -8.30 -37.35
CA PRO A 310 13.85 -8.69 -36.09
C PRO A 310 14.03 -10.21 -35.96
N TRP A 311 13.17 -11.01 -36.59
CA TRP A 311 13.29 -12.47 -36.61
C TRP A 311 14.60 -12.99 -37.22
N LYS A 312 15.28 -12.20 -38.06
CA LYS A 312 16.61 -12.56 -38.59
C LYS A 312 17.69 -12.66 -37.51
N SER A 313 17.48 -12.05 -36.35
CA SER A 313 18.42 -12.13 -35.23
C SER A 313 18.34 -13.45 -34.46
N ILE A 314 17.27 -14.24 -34.64
CA ILE A 314 17.04 -15.48 -33.86
C ILE A 314 18.22 -16.46 -33.91
N PRO A 315 18.85 -16.77 -35.06
CA PRO A 315 19.99 -17.69 -35.09
C PRO A 315 21.18 -17.22 -34.23
N LEU A 316 21.51 -15.93 -34.26
CA LEU A 316 22.59 -15.37 -33.44
C LEU A 316 22.19 -15.28 -31.96
N LEU A 317 20.93 -14.96 -31.66
CA LEU A 317 20.39 -14.98 -30.30
C LEU A 317 20.41 -16.39 -29.70
N GLN A 318 20.04 -17.42 -30.46
CA GLN A 318 20.12 -18.82 -30.05
C GLN A 318 21.56 -19.27 -29.81
N LYS A 319 22.50 -18.77 -30.62
CA LYS A 319 23.94 -19.00 -30.40
C LYS A 319 24.43 -18.34 -29.12
N ALA A 320 24.02 -17.09 -28.85
CA ALA A 320 24.33 -16.40 -27.59
C ALA A 320 23.69 -17.12 -26.38
N GLU A 321 22.44 -17.58 -26.52
CA GLU A 321 21.72 -18.37 -25.51
C GLU A 321 22.48 -19.66 -25.19
N GLN A 322 22.96 -20.40 -26.21
CA GLN A 322 23.77 -21.60 -25.99
C GLN A 322 25.05 -21.28 -25.21
N TYR A 323 25.78 -20.22 -25.59
CA TYR A 323 26.96 -19.83 -24.83
C TYR A 323 26.64 -19.43 -23.40
N MET A 324 25.47 -18.82 -23.13
CA MET A 324 25.01 -18.54 -21.77
C MET A 324 24.67 -19.84 -21.00
N GLU A 325 24.06 -20.83 -21.65
CA GLU A 325 23.76 -22.14 -21.06
C GLU A 325 25.03 -22.89 -20.64
N ASP A 326 26.10 -22.75 -21.44
CA ASP A 326 27.41 -23.36 -21.20
C ASP A 326 28.23 -22.68 -20.08
N LEU A 327 27.80 -21.50 -19.60
CA LEU A 327 28.48 -20.82 -18.50
C LEU A 327 28.34 -21.58 -17.17
N PRO A 328 29.27 -21.43 -16.23
CA PRO A 328 29.10 -21.90 -14.86
C PRO A 328 27.83 -21.33 -14.21
N ASP A 329 27.27 -22.06 -13.25
CA ASP A 329 26.11 -21.57 -12.51
C ASP A 329 26.42 -20.26 -11.78
N HIS A 330 25.63 -19.24 -12.10
CA HIS A 330 25.81 -17.88 -11.63
C HIS A 330 24.46 -17.16 -11.65
N ASN A 331 24.24 -16.20 -10.74
CA ASN A 331 23.00 -15.41 -10.69
C ASN A 331 22.68 -14.74 -12.05
N TRP A 332 23.68 -14.10 -12.64
CA TRP A 332 23.57 -13.46 -13.98
C TRP A 332 23.26 -14.43 -15.11
N LYS A 333 23.71 -15.71 -15.05
CA LYS A 333 23.36 -16.70 -16.07
C LYS A 333 21.84 -16.89 -16.14
N GLN A 334 21.20 -17.10 -14.98
CA GLN A 334 19.75 -17.31 -14.92
C GLN A 334 18.97 -16.08 -15.41
N ILE A 335 19.33 -14.89 -14.91
CA ILE A 335 18.70 -13.62 -15.32
C ILE A 335 18.83 -13.39 -16.84
N LYS A 336 20.02 -13.59 -17.41
CA LYS A 336 20.26 -13.32 -18.83
C LYS A 336 19.67 -14.37 -19.75
N LEU A 337 19.55 -15.63 -19.31
CA LEU A 337 18.83 -16.67 -20.04
C LEU A 337 17.33 -16.34 -20.17
N GLU A 338 16.72 -15.84 -19.10
CA GLU A 338 15.31 -15.41 -19.16
C GLU A 338 15.11 -14.22 -20.09
N GLU A 339 16.00 -13.21 -20.01
CA GLU A 339 15.96 -12.04 -20.88
C GLU A 339 16.12 -12.42 -22.36
N ILE A 340 17.11 -13.25 -22.72
CA ILE A 340 17.34 -13.63 -24.12
C ILE A 340 16.23 -14.52 -24.69
N ARG A 341 15.66 -15.42 -23.88
CA ARG A 341 14.50 -16.24 -24.28
C ARG A 341 13.28 -15.38 -24.55
N SER A 342 13.02 -14.37 -23.71
CA SER A 342 11.97 -13.38 -23.98
C SER A 342 12.21 -12.63 -25.29
N ILE A 343 13.45 -12.21 -25.57
CA ILE A 343 13.80 -11.51 -26.82
C ILE A 343 13.59 -12.42 -28.03
N ILE A 344 13.93 -13.71 -27.95
CA ILE A 344 13.72 -14.68 -29.04
C ILE A 344 12.22 -14.83 -29.34
N LEU A 345 11.37 -14.91 -28.31
CA LEU A 345 9.91 -14.96 -28.46
C LEU A 345 9.36 -13.70 -29.12
N ASP A 346 9.84 -12.52 -28.72
CA ASP A 346 9.46 -11.23 -29.33
C ASP A 346 9.90 -11.16 -30.81
N CYS A 347 11.14 -11.56 -31.10
CA CYS A 347 11.66 -11.63 -32.47
C CYS A 347 10.88 -12.60 -33.35
N ALA A 348 10.36 -13.71 -32.80
CA ALA A 348 9.50 -14.65 -33.51
C ALA A 348 8.05 -14.12 -33.67
N GLY A 349 7.71 -13.01 -33.02
CA GLY A 349 6.38 -12.43 -33.05
C GLY A 349 5.34 -13.33 -32.37
N ILE A 350 5.74 -14.03 -31.31
CA ILE A 350 4.84 -14.92 -30.58
C ILE A 350 3.87 -14.09 -29.75
N TYR A 351 2.58 -14.31 -29.98
CA TYR A 351 1.52 -13.89 -29.07
C TYR A 351 0.79 -15.13 -28.56
N ALA A 352 0.52 -15.13 -27.26
CA ALA A 352 -0.25 -16.17 -26.60
C ALA A 352 -1.03 -15.55 -25.43
N GLU A 353 -2.25 -16.01 -25.23
CA GLU A 353 -3.10 -15.63 -24.10
C GLU A 353 -3.92 -16.83 -23.61
N ALA A 354 -4.32 -16.77 -22.33
CA ALA A 354 -5.31 -17.66 -21.76
C ALA A 354 -6.30 -16.82 -20.95
N HIS A 355 -7.60 -16.98 -21.17
CA HIS A 355 -8.61 -16.15 -20.50
C HIS A 355 -9.90 -16.91 -20.19
N VAL A 356 -10.69 -16.34 -19.29
CA VAL A 356 -12.03 -16.80 -18.90
C VAL A 356 -13.04 -15.65 -19.03
N GLY A 357 -14.33 -16.00 -19.11
CA GLY A 357 -15.42 -15.04 -19.23
C GLY A 357 -15.96 -14.47 -17.90
N LEU A 358 -15.40 -14.87 -16.75
CA LEU A 358 -15.82 -14.36 -15.43
C LEU A 358 -14.62 -13.76 -14.67
N PRO A 359 -14.80 -12.63 -13.97
CA PRO A 359 -13.72 -11.95 -13.25
C PRO A 359 -13.41 -12.57 -11.88
N VAL A 360 -14.30 -13.42 -11.38
CA VAL A 360 -14.20 -14.09 -10.08
C VAL A 360 -14.64 -15.54 -10.25
N VAL A 361 -13.92 -16.44 -9.59
CA VAL A 361 -14.27 -17.85 -9.40
C VAL A 361 -14.06 -18.23 -7.94
N SER A 362 -14.74 -19.27 -7.48
CA SER A 362 -14.55 -19.86 -6.16
C SER A 362 -14.06 -21.31 -6.25
N PRO A 363 -13.37 -21.83 -5.20
CA PRO A 363 -12.98 -23.24 -5.16
C PRO A 363 -14.19 -24.17 -5.43
N GLY A 364 -14.03 -25.11 -6.35
CA GLY A 364 -15.10 -25.99 -6.84
C GLY A 364 -15.87 -25.48 -8.06
N ASP A 365 -15.71 -24.20 -8.46
CA ASP A 365 -16.39 -23.67 -9.64
C ASP A 365 -15.86 -24.28 -10.94
N GLN A 366 -16.74 -24.35 -11.94
CA GLN A 366 -16.36 -24.64 -13.31
C GLN A 366 -16.09 -23.34 -14.08
N MET A 367 -15.00 -23.30 -14.84
CA MET A 367 -14.66 -22.20 -15.73
C MET A 367 -14.27 -22.73 -17.11
N GLU A 368 -14.74 -22.08 -18.18
CA GLU A 368 -14.25 -22.32 -19.53
C GLU A 368 -13.04 -21.44 -19.80
N VAL A 369 -11.89 -22.07 -20.04
CA VAL A 369 -10.64 -21.39 -20.37
C VAL A 369 -10.45 -21.39 -21.88
N HIS A 370 -10.35 -20.20 -22.45
CA HIS A 370 -10.01 -19.97 -23.85
C HIS A 370 -8.51 -19.71 -23.96
N THR A 371 -7.87 -20.22 -25.01
CA THR A 371 -6.45 -20.03 -25.28
C THR A 371 -6.24 -19.65 -26.72
N GLU A 372 -5.38 -18.67 -26.97
CA GLU A 372 -4.97 -18.23 -28.30
C GLU A 372 -3.45 -18.35 -28.42
N CYS A 373 -2.96 -18.77 -29.59
CA CYS A 373 -1.54 -18.69 -29.94
C CYS A 373 -1.35 -18.35 -31.42
N ILE A 374 -0.40 -17.47 -31.70
CA ILE A 374 -0.02 -17.03 -33.06
C ILE A 374 1.47 -16.73 -33.13
N ALA A 375 2.11 -17.09 -34.24
CA ALA A 375 3.45 -16.65 -34.61
C ALA A 375 3.34 -15.66 -35.77
N ARG A 376 3.66 -14.38 -35.56
CA ARG A 376 3.41 -13.32 -36.56
C ARG A 376 4.53 -13.17 -37.59
N ASN A 377 5.77 -13.49 -37.24
CA ASN A 377 6.92 -13.33 -38.12
C ASN A 377 7.20 -14.63 -38.91
N PRO A 378 7.82 -14.54 -40.11
CA PRO A 378 8.07 -15.69 -40.98
C PRO A 378 9.27 -16.54 -40.50
N VAL A 379 9.10 -17.19 -39.35
CA VAL A 379 10.03 -18.16 -38.76
C VAL A 379 9.30 -19.47 -38.52
N GLN A 380 10.03 -20.58 -38.64
CA GLN A 380 9.47 -21.89 -38.35
C GLN A 380 9.21 -22.04 -36.84
N VAL A 381 7.93 -22.03 -36.47
CA VAL A 381 7.46 -22.24 -35.10
C VAL A 381 6.50 -23.41 -35.08
N LYS A 382 6.72 -24.38 -34.19
CA LYS A 382 5.77 -25.48 -33.95
C LYS A 382 5.26 -25.41 -32.52
N LEU A 383 3.94 -25.43 -32.35
CA LEU A 383 3.34 -25.68 -31.04
C LEU A 383 3.43 -27.18 -30.75
N ARG A 384 4.04 -27.52 -29.62
CA ARG A 384 4.25 -28.90 -29.17
C ARG A 384 3.33 -29.31 -28.05
N LYS A 385 2.96 -28.39 -27.17
CA LYS A 385 2.16 -28.68 -25.97
C LYS A 385 1.49 -27.42 -25.45
N ILE A 386 0.26 -27.57 -24.96
CA ILE A 386 -0.36 -26.62 -24.03
C ILE A 386 -0.64 -27.40 -22.74
N SER A 387 -0.21 -26.88 -21.59
CA SER A 387 -0.52 -27.45 -20.29
C SER A 387 -1.09 -26.42 -19.34
N PHE A 388 -1.90 -26.90 -18.41
CA PHE A 388 -2.50 -26.11 -17.34
C PHE A 388 -2.17 -26.82 -16.02
N PRO A 389 -1.03 -26.49 -15.39
CA PRO A 389 -0.55 -27.25 -14.23
C PRO A 389 -1.51 -27.28 -13.05
N ALA A 390 -2.26 -26.18 -12.83
CA ALA A 390 -3.28 -26.10 -11.78
C ALA A 390 -4.42 -27.11 -11.94
N PHE A 391 -4.60 -27.70 -13.14
CA PHE A 391 -5.64 -28.69 -13.42
C PHE A 391 -5.07 -30.06 -13.77
N SER A 392 -3.76 -30.27 -13.56
CA SER A 392 -3.04 -31.50 -13.95
C SER A 392 -3.32 -31.94 -15.39
N PHE A 393 -3.47 -30.97 -16.29
CA PHE A 393 -3.90 -31.22 -17.67
C PHE A 393 -2.84 -30.77 -18.67
N ASP A 394 -2.64 -31.58 -19.71
CA ASP A 394 -1.85 -31.22 -20.87
C ASP A 394 -2.39 -31.80 -22.18
N THR A 395 -1.83 -31.29 -23.29
CA THR A 395 -2.07 -31.77 -24.65
C THR A 395 -0.76 -32.17 -25.32
N ALA A 396 -0.85 -32.82 -26.47
CA ALA A 396 0.28 -33.01 -27.37
C ALA A 396 -0.08 -32.48 -28.76
N PHE A 397 0.80 -31.66 -29.33
CA PHE A 397 0.67 -31.06 -30.65
C PHE A 397 1.91 -31.36 -31.50
N GLY A 398 1.70 -31.41 -32.82
CA GLY A 398 2.76 -31.30 -33.83
C GLY A 398 2.44 -30.16 -34.80
N LEU A 399 1.74 -29.14 -34.31
CA LEU A 399 1.14 -28.10 -35.13
C LEU A 399 2.21 -27.10 -35.57
N LEU A 400 2.44 -27.00 -36.88
CA LEU A 400 3.20 -25.91 -37.46
C LEU A 400 2.33 -24.64 -37.43
N LEU A 401 2.81 -23.59 -36.76
CA LEU A 401 2.12 -22.30 -36.75
C LEU A 401 2.45 -21.56 -38.05
N GLU A 402 1.45 -21.37 -38.90
CA GLU A 402 1.60 -20.58 -40.12
C GLU A 402 1.79 -19.10 -39.77
N PRO A 403 2.68 -18.37 -40.47
CA PRO A 403 2.93 -16.97 -40.18
C PRO A 403 1.65 -16.14 -40.22
N ASN A 404 1.40 -15.45 -39.12
CA ASN A 404 0.26 -14.55 -38.91
C ASN A 404 -1.12 -15.22 -39.01
N ILE A 405 -1.23 -16.50 -38.64
CA ILE A 405 -2.51 -17.22 -38.49
C ILE A 405 -2.71 -17.60 -37.02
N ALA A 406 -3.81 -17.15 -36.41
CA ALA A 406 -4.13 -17.44 -35.03
C ALA A 406 -4.82 -18.80 -34.88
N HIS A 407 -4.51 -19.49 -33.78
CA HIS A 407 -5.13 -20.75 -33.38
C HIS A 407 -5.79 -20.60 -32.02
N PHE A 408 -6.98 -21.15 -31.86
CA PHE A 408 -7.82 -21.02 -30.68
C PHE A 408 -8.22 -22.38 -30.11
N TRP A 409 -8.27 -22.47 -28.79
CA TRP A 409 -8.76 -23.63 -28.05
C TRP A 409 -9.66 -23.17 -26.91
N GLN A 410 -10.62 -24.01 -26.53
CA GLN A 410 -11.46 -23.79 -25.36
C GLN A 410 -11.62 -25.10 -24.60
N ARG A 411 -11.56 -25.03 -23.27
CA ARG A 411 -11.71 -26.21 -22.41
C ARG A 411 -12.31 -25.85 -21.04
N PRO A 412 -13.32 -26.60 -20.56
CA PRO A 412 -13.81 -26.46 -19.21
C PRO A 412 -12.84 -27.08 -18.20
N PHE A 413 -12.64 -26.40 -17.08
CA PHE A 413 -11.92 -26.90 -15.90
C PHE A 413 -12.75 -26.69 -14.65
N THR A 414 -12.62 -27.60 -13.69
CA THR A 414 -13.12 -27.41 -12.32
C THR A 414 -11.96 -26.96 -11.46
N LEU A 415 -12.13 -25.88 -10.71
CA LEU A 415 -11.13 -25.40 -9.76
C LEU A 415 -11.10 -26.31 -8.54
N ASP A 416 -9.91 -26.70 -8.08
CA ASP A 416 -9.76 -27.53 -6.88
C ASP A 416 -10.41 -26.88 -5.66
N HIS A 417 -10.98 -27.69 -4.77
CA HIS A 417 -11.65 -27.21 -3.55
C HIS A 417 -10.69 -26.56 -2.54
N ASP A 418 -9.38 -26.84 -2.64
CA ASP A 418 -8.31 -26.23 -1.85
C ASP A 418 -7.55 -25.14 -2.63
N ALA A 419 -8.09 -24.69 -3.77
CA ALA A 419 -7.48 -23.63 -4.56
C ALA A 419 -7.24 -22.38 -3.72
N ARG A 420 -5.99 -21.91 -3.78
CA ARG A 420 -5.53 -20.77 -2.98
C ARG A 420 -6.27 -19.49 -3.39
N LEU A 421 -6.84 -18.82 -2.39
CA LEU A 421 -7.46 -17.52 -2.57
C LEU A 421 -6.48 -16.47 -3.11
N THR A 422 -7.01 -15.52 -3.87
CA THR A 422 -6.25 -14.38 -4.38
C THR A 422 -6.77 -13.09 -3.76
N ALA A 423 -5.91 -12.48 -2.97
CA ALA A 423 -6.10 -11.17 -2.37
C ALA A 423 -4.72 -10.63 -1.97
N PRO A 424 -4.61 -9.35 -1.58
CA PRO A 424 -3.44 -8.83 -0.87
C PRO A 424 -3.05 -9.71 0.33
N PHE A 425 -2.08 -10.60 0.12
CA PHE A 425 -1.80 -11.71 1.04
C PHE A 425 -1.35 -11.26 2.43
N TRP A 426 -0.84 -10.03 2.56
CA TRP A 426 -0.42 -9.46 3.83
C TRP A 426 -1.58 -9.01 4.72
N LEU A 427 -2.81 -8.97 4.18
CA LEU A 427 -4.03 -8.59 4.90
C LEU A 427 -4.88 -9.78 5.32
N MET A 428 -4.62 -10.97 4.77
CA MET A 428 -5.44 -12.17 5.00
C MET A 428 -5.44 -12.64 6.46
N ASN A 429 -4.43 -12.26 7.24
CA ASN A 429 -4.29 -12.58 8.66
C ASN A 429 -4.51 -11.35 9.57
N GLY A 430 -5.08 -10.28 9.03
CA GLY A 430 -5.31 -9.02 9.74
C GLY A 430 -4.10 -8.09 9.77
N ARG A 431 -4.28 -6.93 10.42
CA ARG A 431 -3.29 -5.85 10.53
C ARG A 431 -3.02 -5.53 12.01
N PRO A 432 -2.25 -6.36 12.74
CA PRO A 432 -1.78 -5.98 14.07
C PRO A 432 -0.84 -4.77 13.96
N LEU A 433 -0.61 -4.08 15.07
CA LEU A 433 0.24 -2.88 15.10
C LEU A 433 1.70 -3.24 14.79
N GLY A 434 2.29 -2.55 13.81
CA GLY A 434 3.73 -2.53 13.54
C GLY A 434 4.27 -3.57 12.55
N TYR A 435 3.65 -4.75 12.41
CA TYR A 435 4.11 -5.79 11.48
C TYR A 435 3.01 -6.73 10.96
N TYR A 436 2.91 -6.93 9.64
CA TYR A 436 1.95 -7.86 9.03
C TYR A 436 2.32 -9.33 9.28
N PRO A 437 1.37 -10.17 9.77
CA PRO A 437 1.59 -11.59 10.00
C PRO A 437 1.51 -12.38 8.69
N VAL A 438 2.66 -12.52 8.01
CA VAL A 438 2.79 -13.31 6.79
C VAL A 438 3.69 -14.52 7.02
N GLU A 439 3.20 -15.68 6.59
CA GLU A 439 3.95 -16.94 6.59
C GLU A 439 5.30 -16.84 5.87
N ALA A 440 6.27 -17.62 6.33
CA ALA A 440 7.56 -17.74 5.68
C ALA A 440 7.40 -18.29 4.26
N SER A 441 7.71 -17.48 3.26
CA SER A 441 7.68 -17.86 1.85
C SER A 441 8.67 -17.03 1.05
N ALA A 442 9.06 -17.55 -0.12
CA ALA A 442 9.87 -16.85 -1.11
C ALA A 442 9.24 -15.52 -1.58
N HIS A 443 7.91 -15.38 -1.49
CA HIS A 443 7.16 -14.27 -2.07
C HIS A 443 6.68 -13.25 -1.03
N ARG A 444 6.99 -13.43 0.27
CA ARG A 444 6.44 -12.59 1.35
C ARG A 444 6.80 -11.11 1.24
N LEU A 445 7.89 -10.77 0.55
CA LEU A 445 8.38 -9.40 0.36
C LEU A 445 8.07 -8.84 -1.04
N LEU A 446 7.33 -9.60 -1.85
CA LEU A 446 6.84 -9.12 -3.13
C LEU A 446 5.61 -8.23 -2.93
N PRO A 447 5.35 -7.30 -3.87
CA PRO A 447 4.12 -6.50 -3.92
C PRO A 447 2.88 -7.38 -3.93
N GLU A 448 2.93 -8.48 -4.66
CA GLU A 448 1.85 -9.45 -4.80
C GLU A 448 2.44 -10.87 -4.86
N ARG A 449 1.62 -11.87 -4.55
CA ARG A 449 1.99 -13.27 -4.81
C ARG A 449 1.77 -13.59 -6.29
N PRO A 450 2.68 -14.33 -6.94
CA PRO A 450 2.44 -14.83 -8.29
C PRO A 450 1.13 -15.64 -8.35
N ARG A 451 0.35 -15.44 -9.42
CA ARG A 451 -0.89 -16.18 -9.66
C ARG A 451 -0.56 -17.65 -9.96
N THR A 452 -1.45 -18.55 -9.56
CA THR A 452 -1.28 -20.00 -9.72
C THR A 452 -2.02 -20.57 -10.92
N LEU A 453 -2.98 -19.81 -11.47
CA LEU A 453 -3.75 -20.19 -12.65
C LEU A 453 -3.04 -19.64 -13.89
N TYR A 454 -2.37 -20.53 -14.63
CA TYR A 454 -1.64 -20.18 -15.85
C TYR A 454 -1.67 -21.34 -16.86
N ALA A 455 -1.48 -20.98 -18.13
CA ALA A 455 -1.24 -21.88 -19.24
C ALA A 455 0.23 -21.82 -19.65
N ASP A 456 0.85 -22.97 -19.85
CA ASP A 456 2.20 -23.11 -20.40
C ASP A 456 2.11 -23.64 -21.83
N LEU A 457 2.64 -22.87 -22.79
CA LEU A 457 2.72 -23.25 -24.20
C LEU A 457 4.17 -23.60 -24.54
N GLU A 458 4.43 -24.84 -24.94
CA GLU A 458 5.76 -25.26 -25.40
C GLU A 458 5.86 -25.12 -26.92
N LEU A 459 6.81 -24.29 -27.36
CA LEU A 459 7.04 -23.92 -28.74
C LEU A 459 8.44 -24.38 -29.18
N GLU A 460 8.54 -24.99 -30.34
CA GLU A 460 9.81 -25.23 -31.03
C GLU A 460 10.06 -24.10 -32.03
N ILE A 461 11.07 -23.26 -31.80
CA ILE A 461 11.45 -22.16 -32.69
C ILE A 461 12.80 -22.49 -33.32
N SER A 462 12.81 -22.68 -34.63
CA SER A 462 14.02 -23.05 -35.39
C SER A 462 14.79 -24.24 -34.78
N GLY A 463 14.07 -25.23 -34.23
CA GLY A 463 14.64 -26.46 -33.67
C GLY A 463 14.99 -26.42 -32.16
N LYS A 464 14.81 -25.30 -31.47
CA LYS A 464 15.00 -25.19 -30.01
C LYS A 464 13.66 -24.97 -29.28
N MET A 465 13.51 -25.59 -28.11
CA MET A 465 12.28 -25.53 -27.31
C MET A 465 12.25 -24.31 -26.39
N TYR A 466 11.09 -23.66 -26.32
CA TYR A 466 10.78 -22.52 -25.46
C TYR A 466 9.43 -22.73 -24.79
N THR A 467 9.27 -22.22 -23.56
CA THR A 467 7.99 -22.22 -22.86
C THR A 467 7.47 -20.80 -22.70
N VAL A 468 6.22 -20.58 -23.11
CA VAL A 468 5.50 -19.32 -22.93
C VAL A 468 4.45 -19.53 -21.86
N ARG A 469 4.68 -18.97 -20.67
CA ARG A 469 3.73 -18.98 -19.57
C ARG A 469 2.79 -17.77 -19.64
N ARG A 470 1.49 -17.98 -19.52
CA ARG A 470 0.46 -16.93 -19.51
C ARG A 470 -0.49 -17.14 -18.34
N GLU A 471 -0.68 -16.12 -17.52
CA GLU A 471 -1.72 -16.15 -16.49
C GLU A 471 -3.09 -16.30 -17.17
N ILE A 472 -3.98 -17.06 -16.53
CA ILE A 472 -5.38 -17.10 -16.92
C ILE A 472 -6.03 -15.84 -16.35
N VAL A 473 -6.55 -15.00 -17.23
CA VAL A 473 -7.11 -13.69 -16.87
C VAL A 473 -8.58 -13.58 -17.24
N PHE A 474 -9.29 -12.63 -16.67
CA PHE A 474 -10.61 -12.28 -17.17
C PHE A 474 -10.48 -11.40 -18.40
N LYS A 475 -11.26 -11.70 -19.43
CA LYS A 475 -11.33 -10.91 -20.67
C LYS A 475 -12.78 -10.68 -21.06
N THR A 476 -13.12 -9.45 -21.41
CA THR A 476 -14.43 -9.08 -21.92
C THR A 476 -14.34 -7.90 -22.88
N ASP A 477 -15.38 -7.70 -23.69
CA ASP A 477 -15.53 -6.54 -24.55
C ASP A 477 -16.35 -5.46 -23.82
N ASP A 478 -15.78 -4.28 -23.68
CA ASP A 478 -16.46 -3.09 -23.16
C ASP A 478 -16.79 -2.12 -24.32
N PRO A 479 -18.04 -1.64 -24.44
CA PRO A 479 -18.42 -0.73 -25.54
C PRO A 479 -17.66 0.60 -25.61
N VAL A 480 -17.02 1.02 -24.51
CA VAL A 480 -16.26 2.28 -24.41
C VAL A 480 -14.76 2.02 -24.44
N LEU A 481 -14.27 1.02 -23.70
CA LEU A 481 -12.85 0.74 -23.54
C LEU A 481 -12.30 -0.25 -24.58
N GLY A 482 -13.17 -1.00 -25.27
CA GLY A 482 -12.77 -2.07 -26.17
C GLY A 482 -12.38 -3.33 -25.41
N GLU A 483 -11.23 -3.92 -25.71
CA GLU A 483 -10.74 -5.11 -25.01
C GLU A 483 -10.38 -4.77 -23.55
N VAL A 484 -11.09 -5.36 -22.59
CA VAL A 484 -10.81 -5.23 -21.16
C VAL A 484 -10.23 -6.54 -20.65
N LYS A 485 -9.05 -6.45 -20.03
CA LYS A 485 -8.37 -7.55 -19.35
C LYS A 485 -8.16 -7.21 -17.89
N GLU A 486 -8.69 -8.01 -16.98
CA GLU A 486 -8.49 -7.87 -15.53
C GLU A 486 -7.94 -9.19 -14.95
N PRO A 487 -7.23 -9.16 -13.80
CA PRO A 487 -6.85 -10.38 -13.11
C PRO A 487 -8.06 -11.25 -12.77
N LEU A 488 -7.94 -12.56 -12.98
CA LEU A 488 -8.88 -13.54 -12.45
C LEU A 488 -8.63 -13.71 -10.95
N ASP A 489 -9.64 -13.42 -10.13
CA ASP A 489 -9.56 -13.62 -8.69
C ASP A 489 -10.28 -14.89 -8.23
N VAL A 490 -9.60 -15.69 -7.39
CA VAL A 490 -10.17 -16.80 -6.63
C VAL A 490 -10.62 -16.30 -5.27
N LEU A 491 -11.92 -16.29 -4.99
CA LEU A 491 -12.51 -15.84 -3.72
C LEU A 491 -13.24 -16.97 -3.00
N PRO A 492 -13.47 -16.87 -1.67
CA PRO A 492 -14.30 -17.84 -0.94
C PRO A 492 -15.70 -17.96 -1.53
N SER A 493 -16.35 -19.12 -1.40
CA SER A 493 -17.71 -19.36 -1.91
C SER A 493 -18.76 -18.39 -1.36
N ALA A 494 -18.57 -17.90 -0.13
CA ALA A 494 -19.37 -16.85 0.47
C ALA A 494 -18.52 -15.91 1.35
N MET A 495 -18.98 -14.67 1.51
CA MET A 495 -18.26 -13.62 2.25
C MET A 495 -19.21 -12.78 3.09
N VAL A 496 -18.67 -12.09 4.08
CA VAL A 496 -19.40 -11.10 4.87
C VAL A 496 -19.32 -9.75 4.17
N VAL A 497 -20.46 -9.08 3.96
CA VAL A 497 -20.57 -7.76 3.31
C VAL A 497 -21.33 -6.76 4.19
N SER A 498 -21.36 -7.01 5.51
CA SER A 498 -21.98 -6.10 6.49
C SER A 498 -21.24 -4.76 6.53
N GLU A 499 -21.98 -3.65 6.59
CA GLU A 499 -21.45 -2.29 6.44
C GLU A 499 -20.74 -1.76 7.70
N ASP A 500 -21.12 -2.23 8.89
CA ASP A 500 -20.53 -1.79 10.15
C ASP A 500 -20.33 -2.96 11.14
N PRO A 501 -19.08 -3.32 11.47
CA PRO A 501 -18.79 -4.41 12.39
C PRO A 501 -18.81 -3.98 13.88
N LEU A 502 -18.97 -2.69 14.21
CA LEU A 502 -18.84 -2.17 15.58
C LEU A 502 -20.20 -2.02 16.28
N TYR A 503 -20.33 -2.63 17.45
CA TYR A 503 -21.53 -2.62 18.29
C TYR A 503 -21.21 -2.07 19.68
N LEU A 504 -22.20 -1.46 20.33
CA LEU A 504 -22.12 -0.93 21.69
C LEU A 504 -23.19 -1.62 22.55
N THR A 505 -22.82 -2.04 23.76
CA THR A 505 -23.76 -2.57 24.76
C THR A 505 -23.46 -2.05 26.16
N ASN A 506 -24.51 -1.78 26.92
CA ASN A 506 -24.46 -1.41 28.33
C ASN A 506 -25.02 -2.51 29.26
N ASP A 507 -25.78 -3.47 28.72
CA ASP A 507 -26.47 -4.54 29.47
C ASP A 507 -25.90 -5.94 29.19
N GLY A 508 -24.81 -6.02 28.43
CA GLY A 508 -24.15 -7.26 28.05
C GLY A 508 -24.90 -8.06 26.98
N GLN A 509 -25.89 -7.43 26.32
CA GLN A 509 -26.63 -8.00 25.20
C GLN A 509 -26.44 -7.16 23.93
N VAL A 510 -26.30 -7.83 22.79
CA VAL A 510 -26.17 -7.20 21.47
C VAL A 510 -26.97 -7.99 20.45
N GLU A 511 -27.86 -7.31 19.73
CA GLU A 511 -28.43 -7.83 18.49
C GLU A 511 -27.53 -7.40 17.33
N CYS A 512 -26.93 -8.36 16.63
CA CYS A 512 -26.11 -8.09 15.46
C CYS A 512 -26.70 -8.72 14.21
N SER A 513 -26.47 -8.07 13.07
CA SER A 513 -26.89 -8.55 11.75
C SER A 513 -25.68 -8.68 10.85
N LEU A 514 -25.56 -9.83 10.19
CA LEU A 514 -24.55 -10.08 9.17
C LEU A 514 -25.23 -10.23 7.82
N ARG A 515 -24.76 -9.48 6.84
CA ARG A 515 -25.11 -9.67 5.43
C ARG A 515 -24.06 -10.59 4.82
N ILE A 516 -24.48 -11.74 4.32
CA ILE A 516 -23.62 -12.76 3.70
C ILE A 516 -23.95 -12.80 2.21
N ARG A 517 -22.92 -12.69 1.36
CA ARG A 517 -23.05 -12.74 -0.10
C ARG A 517 -22.31 -13.96 -0.65
N ALA A 518 -22.94 -14.72 -1.54
CA ALA A 518 -22.27 -15.81 -2.26
C ALA A 518 -21.50 -15.31 -3.48
N ASN A 519 -20.33 -15.89 -3.74
CA ASN A 519 -19.55 -15.69 -4.98
C ASN A 519 -19.80 -16.79 -6.02
N CYS A 520 -20.35 -17.93 -5.62
CA CYS A 520 -20.76 -19.01 -6.52
C CYS A 520 -22.24 -19.37 -6.34
N GLY A 521 -22.82 -20.02 -7.34
CA GLY A 521 -24.19 -20.54 -7.29
C GLY A 521 -24.24 -21.99 -6.82
N GLY A 522 -25.39 -22.43 -6.32
CA GLY A 522 -25.60 -23.82 -5.87
C GLY A 522 -24.76 -24.22 -4.65
N CYS A 523 -24.32 -23.25 -3.84
CA CYS A 523 -23.51 -23.50 -2.65
C CYS A 523 -24.34 -23.39 -1.37
N ALA A 524 -23.92 -24.15 -0.36
CA ALA A 524 -24.44 -24.07 1.00
C ALA A 524 -23.29 -23.73 1.93
N VAL A 525 -23.52 -22.83 2.88
CA VAL A 525 -22.51 -22.44 3.87
C VAL A 525 -23.13 -22.36 5.25
N LYS A 526 -22.34 -22.67 6.28
CA LYS A 526 -22.70 -22.53 7.69
C LYS A 526 -21.95 -21.35 8.30
N VAL A 527 -22.69 -20.36 8.81
CA VAL A 527 -22.12 -19.15 9.41
C VAL A 527 -22.26 -19.19 10.92
N ARG A 528 -21.19 -18.92 11.66
CA ARG A 528 -21.19 -18.75 13.12
C ARG A 528 -20.29 -17.61 13.57
N ILE A 529 -20.60 -17.06 14.74
CA ILE A 529 -19.72 -16.13 15.46
C ILE A 529 -18.98 -16.95 16.51
N GLU A 530 -17.65 -16.87 16.52
CA GLU A 530 -16.85 -17.53 17.54
C GLU A 530 -16.99 -16.77 18.87
N MET A 531 -17.54 -17.45 19.88
CA MET A 531 -17.84 -16.87 21.18
C MET A 531 -16.77 -17.29 22.21
N PRO A 532 -16.16 -16.34 22.95
CA PRO A 532 -15.30 -16.64 24.08
C PRO A 532 -16.03 -17.42 25.19
N GLU A 533 -15.26 -18.04 26.08
CA GLU A 533 -15.81 -18.75 27.23
C GLU A 533 -16.72 -17.84 28.08
N GLY A 534 -17.88 -18.37 28.47
CA GLY A 534 -18.89 -17.64 29.25
C GLY A 534 -19.89 -16.82 28.41
N MET A 535 -19.62 -16.58 27.12
CA MET A 535 -20.52 -15.87 26.21
C MET A 535 -21.31 -16.83 25.32
N ARG A 536 -22.45 -16.38 24.79
CA ARG A 536 -23.32 -17.19 23.93
C ARG A 536 -23.92 -16.39 22.80
N SER A 537 -24.00 -17.00 21.63
CA SER A 537 -24.78 -16.52 20.48
C SER A 537 -26.07 -17.34 20.34
N ARG A 538 -27.15 -16.69 19.89
CA ARG A 538 -28.41 -17.35 19.54
C ARG A 538 -28.91 -16.86 18.17
N PRO A 539 -29.12 -17.76 17.20
CA PRO A 539 -28.71 -19.17 17.20
C PRO A 539 -27.16 -19.31 17.27
N GLU A 540 -26.64 -20.50 17.59
CA GLU A 540 -25.18 -20.73 17.61
C GLU A 540 -24.55 -20.67 16.21
N SER A 541 -25.32 -21.06 15.19
CA SER A 541 -24.94 -20.98 13.78
C SER A 541 -26.20 -20.91 12.90
N GLN A 542 -26.04 -20.50 11.64
CA GLN A 542 -27.10 -20.51 10.63
C GLN A 542 -26.58 -21.10 9.33
N GLU A 543 -27.34 -22.02 8.76
CA GLU A 543 -27.08 -22.58 7.43
C GLU A 543 -27.79 -21.73 6.37
N LEU A 544 -27.07 -21.42 5.30
CA LEU A 544 -27.53 -20.61 4.19
C LEU A 544 -27.35 -21.39 2.89
N GLN A 545 -28.40 -21.40 2.07
CA GLN A 545 -28.36 -21.95 0.73
C GLN A 545 -28.42 -20.79 -0.27
N PHE A 546 -27.51 -20.81 -1.24
CA PHE A 546 -27.47 -19.84 -2.33
C PHE A 546 -27.69 -20.57 -3.65
N GLU A 547 -28.63 -20.11 -4.45
CA GLU A 547 -28.88 -20.67 -5.78
C GLU A 547 -27.96 -20.03 -6.82
N ARG A 548 -27.61 -18.75 -6.64
CA ARG A 548 -26.86 -17.96 -7.62
C ARG A 548 -25.75 -17.14 -6.97
N ALA A 549 -24.67 -16.94 -7.71
CA ALA A 549 -23.64 -15.97 -7.35
C ALA A 549 -24.26 -14.56 -7.22
N GLY A 550 -23.81 -13.80 -6.22
CA GLY A 550 -24.32 -12.47 -5.90
C GLY A 550 -25.57 -12.44 -5.04
N GLU A 551 -26.20 -13.59 -4.77
CA GLU A 551 -27.31 -13.68 -3.82
C GLU A 551 -26.84 -13.33 -2.39
N GLU A 552 -27.69 -12.63 -1.65
CA GLU A 552 -27.40 -12.16 -0.30
C GLU A 552 -28.46 -12.63 0.70
N HIS A 553 -28.01 -13.05 1.87
CA HIS A 553 -28.86 -13.32 3.03
C HIS A 553 -28.46 -12.42 4.20
N VAL A 554 -29.46 -11.89 4.90
CA VAL A 554 -29.24 -11.18 6.17
C VAL A 554 -29.62 -12.11 7.31
N ILE A 555 -28.62 -12.49 8.09
CA ILE A 555 -28.77 -13.33 9.28
C ILE A 555 -28.61 -12.48 10.55
N ARG A 556 -29.29 -12.87 11.62
CA ARG A 556 -29.28 -12.16 12.90
C ARG A 556 -28.82 -13.06 14.03
N PHE A 557 -27.99 -12.52 14.92
CA PHE A 557 -27.54 -13.20 16.12
C PHE A 557 -27.79 -12.32 17.34
N SER A 558 -28.36 -12.93 18.39
CA SER A 558 -28.44 -12.36 19.72
C SER A 558 -27.23 -12.82 20.52
N LEU A 559 -26.35 -11.89 20.88
CA LEU A 559 -25.16 -12.14 21.69
C LEU A 559 -25.46 -11.80 23.15
N SER A 560 -25.03 -12.66 24.07
CA SER A 560 -25.29 -12.50 25.51
C SER A 560 -24.13 -12.98 26.36
N GLY A 561 -24.10 -12.53 27.62
CA GLY A 561 -23.02 -12.83 28.57
C GLY A 561 -21.77 -11.99 28.35
N ILE A 562 -21.89 -10.87 27.61
CA ILE A 562 -20.77 -9.97 27.35
C ILE A 562 -20.51 -9.16 28.61
N ALA A 563 -19.43 -9.49 29.32
CA ALA A 563 -19.02 -8.78 30.52
C ALA A 563 -18.53 -7.36 30.19
N ASN A 564 -18.57 -6.46 31.18
CA ASN A 564 -17.95 -5.15 31.04
C ASN A 564 -16.43 -5.33 30.82
N ASN A 565 -15.91 -4.75 29.75
CA ASN A 565 -14.52 -4.85 29.33
C ASN A 565 -13.96 -3.44 29.10
N PRO A 566 -12.81 -3.08 29.72
CA PRO A 566 -12.14 -1.81 29.44
C PRO A 566 -11.62 -1.72 27.99
N GLU A 567 -11.53 -2.84 27.28
CA GLU A 567 -11.16 -2.92 25.87
C GLU A 567 -12.36 -3.33 25.01
N ARG A 568 -12.28 -3.09 23.71
CA ARG A 568 -13.26 -3.63 22.76
C ARG A 568 -13.06 -5.15 22.64
N LEU A 569 -14.15 -5.90 22.59
CA LEU A 569 -14.14 -7.33 22.33
C LEU A 569 -14.11 -7.59 20.82
N GLU A 570 -13.21 -8.47 20.38
CA GLU A 570 -13.16 -8.97 19.00
C GLU A 570 -13.83 -10.33 18.91
N LEU A 571 -14.78 -10.49 17.98
CA LEU A 571 -15.51 -11.74 17.75
C LEU A 571 -15.33 -12.18 16.28
N PRO A 572 -14.53 -13.22 16.00
CA PRO A 572 -14.38 -13.75 14.66
C PRO A 572 -15.69 -14.29 14.08
N VAL A 573 -15.94 -14.01 12.80
CA VAL A 573 -17.01 -14.65 12.03
C VAL A 573 -16.41 -15.79 11.23
N LEU A 574 -16.99 -16.98 11.38
CA LEU A 574 -16.57 -18.19 10.69
C LEU A 574 -17.61 -18.59 9.64
N ILE A 575 -17.13 -19.06 8.50
CA ILE A 575 -17.92 -19.65 7.41
C ILE A 575 -17.35 -21.06 7.17
N ASP A 576 -18.18 -22.09 7.31
CA ASP A 576 -17.80 -23.50 7.21
C ASP A 576 -16.62 -23.87 8.11
N GLU A 577 -16.66 -23.41 9.36
CA GLU A 577 -15.62 -23.63 10.38
C GLU A 577 -14.24 -23.02 10.03
N THR A 578 -14.16 -22.19 8.99
CA THR A 578 -12.97 -21.44 8.60
C THR A 578 -13.16 -19.93 8.77
N GLN A 579 -12.08 -19.16 8.74
CA GLN A 579 -12.13 -17.70 8.84
C GLN A 579 -12.99 -17.11 7.71
N GLY A 580 -14.09 -16.45 8.08
CA GLY A 580 -14.86 -15.63 7.15
C GLY A 580 -14.08 -14.37 6.76
N TYR A 581 -14.38 -13.78 5.60
CA TYR A 581 -13.73 -12.57 5.12
C TYR A 581 -14.74 -11.47 4.79
N PHE A 582 -14.37 -10.23 5.11
CA PHE A 582 -14.95 -9.05 4.46
C PHE A 582 -14.30 -8.84 3.09
N LEU A 583 -15.08 -8.42 2.10
CA LEU A 583 -14.58 -8.00 0.80
C LEU A 583 -14.76 -6.50 0.60
N LYS A 584 -13.66 -5.80 0.34
CA LYS A 584 -13.66 -4.45 -0.23
C LYS A 584 -13.13 -4.51 -1.66
N SER A 585 -13.92 -4.03 -2.61
CA SER A 585 -13.45 -3.79 -3.98
C SER A 585 -12.96 -2.36 -4.11
N ILE A 586 -11.78 -2.20 -4.70
CA ILE A 586 -11.15 -0.90 -4.96
C ILE A 586 -10.88 -0.81 -6.45
N LYS A 587 -11.46 0.20 -7.11
CA LYS A 587 -11.33 0.40 -8.55
C LYS A 587 -11.02 1.86 -8.85
N TYR A 588 -9.88 2.09 -9.46
CA TYR A 588 -9.48 3.40 -9.98
C TYR A 588 -8.93 3.25 -11.40
N PRO A 589 -9.11 4.25 -12.29
CA PRO A 589 -8.71 4.12 -13.70
C PRO A 589 -7.22 3.85 -13.94
N HIS A 590 -6.35 4.18 -12.98
CA HIS A 590 -4.90 4.14 -13.13
C HIS A 590 -4.23 2.91 -12.52
N ILE A 591 -4.96 2.07 -11.80
CA ILE A 591 -4.44 0.84 -11.18
C ILE A 591 -5.35 -0.33 -11.50
N GLN A 592 -4.79 -1.55 -11.46
CA GLN A 592 -5.60 -2.76 -11.58
C GLN A 592 -6.60 -2.85 -10.41
N GLN A 593 -7.83 -3.27 -10.72
CA GLN A 593 -8.87 -3.47 -9.71
C GLN A 593 -8.37 -4.42 -8.61
N GLN A 594 -8.54 -4.02 -7.35
CA GLN A 594 -8.14 -4.81 -6.20
C GLN A 594 -9.37 -5.35 -5.47
N ARG A 595 -9.33 -6.65 -5.15
CA ARG A 595 -10.28 -7.30 -4.25
C ARG A 595 -9.58 -7.62 -2.95
N VAL A 596 -9.87 -6.83 -1.93
CA VAL A 596 -9.20 -6.91 -0.63
C VAL A 596 -10.01 -7.77 0.32
N LEU A 597 -9.39 -8.84 0.82
CA LEU A 597 -9.95 -9.71 1.84
C LEU A 597 -9.33 -9.38 3.20
N THR A 598 -10.16 -9.07 4.18
CA THR A 598 -9.76 -8.88 5.58
C THR A 598 -10.57 -9.83 6.47
N PRO A 599 -9.97 -10.45 7.51
CA PRO A 599 -10.70 -11.31 8.44
C PRO A 599 -12.00 -10.67 8.92
N ALA A 600 -13.12 -11.38 8.78
CA ALA A 600 -14.40 -10.93 9.26
C ALA A 600 -14.44 -11.02 10.79
N ARG A 601 -14.50 -9.85 11.43
CA ARG A 601 -14.51 -9.69 12.88
C ARG A 601 -15.58 -8.67 13.26
N LEU A 602 -16.39 -9.00 14.25
CA LEU A 602 -17.27 -8.04 14.92
C LEU A 602 -16.54 -7.46 16.11
N TRP A 603 -16.78 -6.19 16.37
CA TRP A 603 -16.22 -5.48 17.51
C TRP A 603 -17.36 -5.10 18.44
N VAL A 604 -17.24 -5.43 19.72
CA VAL A 604 -18.24 -5.06 20.73
C VAL A 604 -17.60 -4.21 21.80
N ILE A 605 -18.07 -2.97 21.94
CA ILE A 605 -17.78 -2.12 23.08
C ILE A 605 -18.75 -2.52 24.17
N SER A 606 -18.25 -3.21 25.19
CA SER A 606 -19.01 -3.57 26.38
C SER A 606 -18.51 -2.73 27.54
N SER A 607 -18.69 -1.42 27.45
CA SER A 607 -18.29 -0.51 28.50
C SER A 607 -19.41 0.49 28.72
N GLU A 608 -19.73 0.78 29.98
CA GLU A 608 -20.82 1.68 30.31
C GLU A 608 -20.52 3.07 29.73
N VAL A 609 -21.26 3.44 28.70
CA VAL A 609 -21.26 4.78 28.12
C VAL A 609 -22.58 5.43 28.49
N LEU A 610 -22.53 6.30 29.50
CA LEU A 610 -23.69 7.10 29.89
C LEU A 610 -23.87 8.24 28.89
N THR A 611 -25.13 8.48 28.52
CA THR A 611 -25.52 9.49 27.52
C THR A 611 -26.67 10.33 28.04
N THR A 612 -26.88 11.48 27.40
CA THR A 612 -28.05 12.34 27.65
C THR A 612 -28.90 12.46 26.39
N LYS A 613 -30.15 12.91 26.52
CA LYS A 613 -31.00 13.16 25.36
C LYS A 613 -30.67 14.54 24.77
N LYS A 614 -29.82 14.57 23.73
CA LYS A 614 -29.45 15.79 23.00
C LYS A 614 -29.70 15.63 21.50
N ARG A 615 -30.10 16.72 20.85
CA ARG A 615 -30.21 16.83 19.39
C ARG A 615 -28.97 17.50 18.83
N ILE A 616 -28.34 16.89 17.84
CA ILE A 616 -27.03 17.29 17.32
C ILE A 616 -27.18 17.65 15.84
N ALA A 617 -26.84 18.89 15.51
CA ALA A 617 -26.56 19.30 14.14
C ALA A 617 -25.10 18.96 13.83
N TYR A 618 -24.84 18.12 12.84
CA TYR A 618 -23.51 17.74 12.42
C TYR A 618 -23.17 18.39 11.06
N ILE A 619 -22.07 19.14 11.02
CA ILE A 619 -21.48 19.64 9.78
C ILE A 619 -20.26 18.79 9.48
N GLU A 620 -20.38 17.97 8.44
CA GLU A 620 -19.31 17.09 8.00
C GLU A 620 -18.12 17.89 7.45
N GLY A 621 -16.91 17.54 7.88
CA GLY A 621 -15.66 18.11 7.39
C GLY A 621 -15.05 17.28 6.25
N ALA A 622 -13.92 16.64 6.51
CA ALA A 622 -13.24 15.74 5.58
C ALA A 622 -13.64 14.25 5.72
N GLY A 623 -14.68 13.95 6.53
CA GLY A 623 -15.12 12.60 6.91
C GLY A 623 -14.43 12.07 8.17
N ASP A 624 -15.18 11.65 9.20
CA ASP A 624 -14.60 11.27 10.50
C ASP A 624 -15.35 10.23 11.37
N TYR A 625 -16.39 9.54 10.87
CA TYR A 625 -17.18 8.53 11.61
C TYR A 625 -17.88 9.04 12.89
N THR A 626 -17.79 10.33 13.21
CA THR A 626 -18.27 10.86 14.50
C THR A 626 -19.78 10.80 14.62
N ASP A 627 -20.50 11.05 13.52
CA ASP A 627 -21.97 11.02 13.50
C ASP A 627 -22.52 9.60 13.70
N ASP A 628 -21.91 8.60 13.07
CA ASP A 628 -22.26 7.19 13.29
C ASP A 628 -21.99 6.75 14.73
N ALA A 629 -20.84 7.13 15.31
CA ALA A 629 -20.54 6.86 16.71
C ALA A 629 -21.58 7.49 17.66
N LEU A 630 -22.00 8.72 17.38
CA LEU A 630 -23.05 9.40 18.14
C LEU A 630 -24.42 8.71 18.01
N ARG A 631 -24.79 8.24 16.81
CA ARG A 631 -26.04 7.48 16.61
C ARG A 631 -26.01 6.16 17.36
N LYS A 632 -24.87 5.46 17.40
CA LYS A 632 -24.69 4.23 18.22
C LYS A 632 -24.84 4.47 19.71
N MET A 633 -24.43 5.65 20.18
CA MET A 633 -24.67 6.09 21.56
C MET A 633 -26.15 6.48 21.83
N GLY A 634 -27.00 6.53 20.79
CA GLY A 634 -28.43 6.84 20.91
C GLY A 634 -28.78 8.33 20.79
N TYR A 635 -27.87 9.19 20.32
CA TYR A 635 -28.15 10.60 20.07
C TYR A 635 -28.99 10.82 18.79
N ASP A 636 -29.84 11.87 18.76
CA ASP A 636 -30.51 12.33 17.52
C ASP A 636 -29.52 13.21 16.74
N VAL A 637 -28.86 12.63 15.73
CA VAL A 637 -27.85 13.30 14.90
C VAL A 637 -28.40 13.57 13.51
N ARG A 638 -28.41 14.84 13.11
CA ARG A 638 -28.82 15.26 11.76
C ARG A 638 -27.67 15.95 11.07
N ALA A 639 -27.27 15.42 9.91
CA ALA A 639 -26.32 16.07 9.03
C ALA A 639 -26.96 17.35 8.45
N ILE A 640 -26.25 18.47 8.53
CA ILE A 640 -26.71 19.78 8.06
C ILE A 640 -25.79 20.26 6.94
N GLN A 641 -26.37 20.68 5.83
CA GLN A 641 -25.61 21.36 4.78
C GLN A 641 -25.21 22.77 5.23
N VAL A 642 -23.97 23.12 4.90
CA VAL A 642 -23.26 24.28 5.45
C VAL A 642 -23.87 25.62 5.01
N ASP A 643 -24.57 25.63 3.87
CA ASP A 643 -25.34 26.77 3.36
C ASP A 643 -26.60 27.08 4.20
N LYS A 644 -26.98 26.19 5.12
CA LYS A 644 -28.15 26.36 6.02
C LYS A 644 -27.75 26.73 7.46
N LEU A 645 -26.53 27.23 7.69
CA LEU A 645 -26.07 27.70 9.00
C LEU A 645 -27.02 28.74 9.64
N ASP A 646 -27.66 29.57 8.82
CA ASP A 646 -28.64 30.54 9.29
C ASP A 646 -29.90 29.93 9.91
N ALA A 647 -30.29 28.74 9.45
CA ALA A 647 -31.46 28.04 9.94
C ALA A 647 -31.20 27.27 11.24
N ILE A 648 -29.94 27.10 11.65
CA ILE A 648 -29.58 26.39 12.87
C ILE A 648 -29.89 27.27 14.08
N SER A 649 -30.75 26.76 14.96
CA SER A 649 -31.15 27.42 16.21
C SER A 649 -31.16 26.46 17.39
N LYS A 650 -31.04 27.02 18.60
CA LYS A 650 -31.11 26.23 19.85
C LYS A 650 -32.46 25.55 20.07
N LYS A 651 -33.52 25.99 19.36
CA LYS A 651 -34.84 25.35 19.45
C LYS A 651 -34.82 23.95 18.85
N ASP A 652 -34.07 23.77 17.78
CA ASP A 652 -34.03 22.56 16.97
C ASP A 652 -32.89 21.63 17.37
N PHE A 653 -31.75 22.21 17.77
CA PHE A 653 -30.54 21.47 18.14
C PHE A 653 -29.94 21.99 19.44
N ASP A 654 -29.44 21.07 20.26
CA ASP A 654 -28.74 21.39 21.50
C ASP A 654 -27.24 21.61 21.27
N VAL A 655 -26.68 20.86 20.31
CA VAL A 655 -25.27 20.87 19.96
C VAL A 655 -25.10 21.08 18.45
N LEU A 656 -24.15 21.93 18.08
CA LEU A 656 -23.63 22.05 16.72
C LEU A 656 -22.20 21.50 16.70
N LEU A 657 -22.00 20.38 16.02
CA LEU A 657 -20.72 19.69 15.92
C LEU A 657 -20.14 19.88 14.52
N LEU A 658 -18.90 20.36 14.46
CA LEU A 658 -18.12 20.43 13.23
C LEU A 658 -17.12 19.28 13.19
N GLY A 659 -17.16 18.52 12.09
CA GLY A 659 -16.22 17.45 11.83
C GLY A 659 -14.78 17.94 11.60
N ILE A 660 -13.85 17.00 11.54
CA ILE A 660 -12.42 17.29 11.33
C ILE A 660 -12.22 18.07 10.04
N ARG A 661 -11.33 19.07 10.06
CA ARG A 661 -10.96 19.86 8.88
C ARG A 661 -12.13 20.56 8.18
N ALA A 662 -13.26 20.78 8.85
CA ALA A 662 -14.41 21.47 8.26
C ALA A 662 -14.03 22.84 7.65
N PHE A 663 -13.15 23.61 8.29
CA PHE A 663 -12.66 24.89 7.75
C PHE A 663 -11.64 24.76 6.62
N ASN A 664 -11.13 23.55 6.34
CA ASN A 664 -10.27 23.29 5.19
C ASN A 664 -11.06 22.78 3.98
N THR A 665 -12.27 22.25 4.17
CA THR A 665 -13.04 21.59 3.10
C THR A 665 -14.36 22.28 2.75
N ARG A 666 -14.87 23.18 3.59
CA ARG A 666 -16.19 23.80 3.41
C ARG A 666 -16.10 25.32 3.27
N ASP A 667 -16.04 25.81 2.04
CA ASP A 667 -15.98 27.25 1.71
C ASP A 667 -17.10 28.09 2.36
N ALA A 668 -18.29 27.51 2.53
CA ALA A 668 -19.44 28.17 3.15
C ALA A 668 -19.20 28.57 4.62
N LEU A 669 -18.19 28.02 5.30
CA LEU A 669 -17.83 28.41 6.67
C LEU A 669 -17.09 29.74 6.76
N LYS A 670 -16.74 30.39 5.65
CA LYS A 670 -15.95 31.63 5.62
C LYS A 670 -16.50 32.73 6.54
N ASN A 671 -17.83 32.83 6.67
CA ASN A 671 -18.52 33.84 7.48
C ASN A 671 -19.31 33.22 8.64
N CYS A 672 -18.85 32.10 9.21
CA CYS A 672 -19.65 31.33 10.20
C CYS A 672 -19.80 31.99 11.58
N LYS A 673 -18.87 32.87 11.96
CA LYS A 673 -18.76 33.39 13.34
C LYS A 673 -20.04 34.03 13.89
N PRO A 674 -20.76 34.91 13.15
CA PRO A 674 -22.02 35.47 13.67
C PRO A 674 -23.09 34.41 13.97
N HIS A 675 -23.14 33.33 13.18
CA HIS A 675 -24.07 32.22 13.43
C HIS A 675 -23.67 31.43 14.67
N PHE A 676 -22.36 31.26 14.89
CA PHE A 676 -21.84 30.56 16.05
C PHE A 676 -22.11 31.34 17.34
N GLU A 677 -21.81 32.65 17.36
CA GLU A 677 -22.12 33.54 18.48
C GLU A 677 -23.63 33.54 18.79
N ARG A 678 -24.48 33.59 17.76
CA ARG A 678 -25.94 33.50 17.90
C ARG A 678 -26.38 32.17 18.53
N PHE A 679 -25.84 31.03 18.06
CA PHE A 679 -26.23 29.72 18.58
C PHE A 679 -25.77 29.53 20.04
N VAL A 680 -24.53 29.94 20.36
CA VAL A 680 -23.97 29.80 21.70
C VAL A 680 -24.63 30.76 22.69
N SER A 681 -24.91 32.00 22.29
CA SER A 681 -25.63 32.98 23.14
C SER A 681 -27.05 32.53 23.52
N GLN A 682 -27.71 31.73 22.67
CA GLN A 682 -29.00 31.10 22.95
C GLN A 682 -28.92 29.91 23.92
N GLY A 683 -27.72 29.51 24.36
CA GLY A 683 -27.49 28.35 25.21
C GLY A 683 -27.13 27.08 24.45
N GLY A 684 -26.82 27.17 23.16
CA GLY A 684 -26.28 26.06 22.38
C GLY A 684 -24.82 25.78 22.67
N LYS A 685 -24.40 24.54 22.40
CA LYS A 685 -22.99 24.14 22.50
C LYS A 685 -22.40 23.93 21.13
N ILE A 686 -21.24 24.53 20.85
CA ILE A 686 -20.49 24.27 19.63
C ILE A 686 -19.28 23.42 19.96
N ILE A 687 -19.06 22.35 19.20
CA ILE A 687 -17.86 21.51 19.28
C ILE A 687 -17.15 21.57 17.93
N VAL A 688 -15.91 22.07 17.95
CA VAL A 688 -15.05 22.14 16.78
C VAL A 688 -13.90 21.14 16.96
N GLN A 689 -13.84 20.14 16.08
CA GLN A 689 -12.70 19.22 16.00
C GLN A 689 -11.51 19.89 15.31
N TYR A 690 -10.35 19.23 15.33
CA TYR A 690 -9.11 19.82 14.80
C TYR A 690 -9.25 20.24 13.32
N ASN A 691 -8.53 21.28 12.94
CA ASN A 691 -8.38 21.75 11.56
C ASN A 691 -6.89 21.97 11.25
N THR A 692 -6.49 21.93 9.98
CA THR A 692 -5.07 22.14 9.62
C THR A 692 -4.75 23.62 9.40
N THR A 693 -3.48 24.00 9.45
CA THR A 693 -3.06 25.40 9.23
C THR A 693 -3.09 25.85 7.76
N ALA A 694 -3.17 24.90 6.82
CA ALA A 694 -3.15 25.19 5.39
C ALA A 694 -4.59 25.31 4.85
N ASP A 695 -4.81 26.21 3.90
CA ASP A 695 -6.08 26.32 3.17
C ASP A 695 -7.33 26.52 4.06
N LEU A 696 -7.17 27.24 5.19
CA LEU A 696 -8.30 27.64 6.03
C LEU A 696 -9.15 28.69 5.30
N VAL A 697 -10.45 28.42 5.13
CA VAL A 697 -11.41 29.35 4.52
C VAL A 697 -11.64 30.60 5.36
N THR A 698 -11.43 30.50 6.68
CA THR A 698 -11.40 31.61 7.63
C THR A 698 -10.53 31.27 8.83
N ARG A 699 -9.91 32.29 9.42
CA ARG A 699 -9.21 32.21 10.73
C ARG A 699 -10.05 32.80 11.86
N ASP A 700 -11.13 33.49 11.55
CA ASP A 700 -12.02 34.14 12.51
C ASP A 700 -13.35 33.38 12.59
N PHE A 701 -13.32 32.21 13.24
CA PHE A 701 -14.49 31.34 13.38
C PHE A 701 -15.00 31.21 14.82
N ALA A 702 -14.14 31.46 15.81
CA ALA A 702 -14.46 31.24 17.22
C ALA A 702 -15.03 32.52 17.88
N PRO A 703 -15.96 32.41 18.85
CA PRO A 703 -16.47 33.56 19.61
C PRO A 703 -15.40 34.32 20.41
N ALA A 704 -14.36 33.61 20.88
CA ALA A 704 -13.16 34.19 21.48
C ALA A 704 -11.94 33.86 20.62
N ALA A 705 -10.89 34.69 20.68
CA ALA A 705 -9.74 34.55 19.78
C ALA A 705 -9.04 33.19 19.96
N LEU A 706 -8.78 32.50 18.84
CA LEU A 706 -8.11 31.21 18.80
C LEU A 706 -7.33 31.05 17.49
N THR A 707 -6.04 30.73 17.61
CA THR A 707 -5.13 30.49 16.48
C THR A 707 -4.71 29.03 16.44
N ILE A 708 -5.05 28.34 15.35
CA ILE A 708 -4.67 26.95 15.11
C ILE A 708 -3.14 26.86 14.93
N GLY A 709 -2.50 25.98 15.70
CA GLY A 709 -1.07 25.71 15.63
C GLY A 709 -0.74 24.41 14.88
N ARG A 710 0.55 24.07 14.87
CA ARG A 710 1.08 22.82 14.27
C ARG A 710 1.49 21.78 15.30
N GLY A 711 1.18 22.00 16.59
CA GLY A 711 1.51 21.05 17.66
C GLY A 711 0.82 19.71 17.44
N ARG A 712 1.50 18.61 17.78
CA ARG A 712 1.00 17.23 17.67
C ARG A 712 1.60 16.39 18.80
N VAL A 713 0.78 15.49 19.34
CA VAL A 713 1.20 14.41 20.25
C VAL A 713 0.98 13.10 19.50
N ALA A 714 2.07 12.57 18.95
CA ALA A 714 2.09 11.40 18.09
C ALA A 714 2.16 10.09 18.90
N ASP A 715 2.71 10.11 20.11
CA ASP A 715 2.78 8.92 20.96
C ASP A 715 1.37 8.61 21.51
N GLU A 716 0.76 7.54 21.02
CA GLU A 716 -0.55 7.06 21.47
C GLU A 716 -0.57 6.70 22.98
N ARG A 717 0.59 6.50 23.60
CA ARG A 717 0.75 6.21 25.03
C ARG A 717 1.14 7.44 25.85
N ALA A 718 1.23 8.62 25.23
CA ALA A 718 1.50 9.86 25.95
C ALA A 718 0.48 10.05 27.08
N ALA A 719 0.99 10.35 28.27
CA ALA A 719 0.17 10.57 29.45
C ALA A 719 -0.68 11.83 29.29
N VAL A 720 -1.97 11.72 29.61
CA VAL A 720 -2.90 12.85 29.56
C VAL A 720 -3.01 13.47 30.95
N ARG A 721 -2.80 14.79 31.02
CA ARG A 721 -2.90 15.58 32.23
C ARG A 721 -4.25 16.28 32.30
N PHE A 722 -4.94 16.07 33.40
CA PHE A 722 -6.23 16.69 33.71
C PHE A 722 -5.97 18.05 34.35
N ILE A 723 -5.99 19.11 33.55
CA ILE A 723 -5.68 20.48 34.01
C ILE A 723 -6.84 21.02 34.86
N ALA A 724 -8.07 20.73 34.45
CA ALA A 724 -9.29 21.09 35.17
C ALA A 724 -10.11 19.83 35.50
N PRO A 725 -9.65 18.97 36.43
CA PRO A 725 -10.23 17.64 36.67
C PRO A 725 -11.71 17.71 37.10
N ASP A 726 -12.11 18.74 37.82
CA ASP A 726 -13.50 18.92 38.30
C ASP A 726 -14.43 19.54 37.24
N HIS A 727 -13.93 19.86 36.05
CA HIS A 727 -14.74 20.50 35.02
C HIS A 727 -15.85 19.54 34.53
N PRO A 728 -17.09 20.01 34.29
CA PRO A 728 -18.21 19.14 33.86
C PRO A 728 -17.91 18.26 32.64
N ALA A 729 -17.08 18.74 31.71
CA ALA A 729 -16.60 17.98 30.56
C ALA A 729 -15.89 16.65 30.91
N LEU A 730 -15.37 16.52 32.13
CA LEU A 730 -14.69 15.32 32.63
C LEU A 730 -15.50 14.58 33.69
N GLN A 731 -16.61 15.14 34.18
CA GLN A 731 -17.35 14.62 35.33
C GLN A 731 -18.78 14.18 35.00
N SER A 732 -19.34 14.58 33.86
CA SER A 732 -20.74 14.27 33.55
C SER A 732 -21.03 14.09 32.05
N PRO A 733 -21.83 13.07 31.67
CA PRO A 733 -22.45 12.06 32.54
C PRO A 733 -21.48 10.95 32.98
N ASN A 734 -20.31 10.85 32.35
CA ASN A 734 -19.28 9.88 32.70
C ASN A 734 -18.16 10.55 33.51
N VAL A 735 -17.59 9.85 34.49
CA VAL A 735 -16.38 10.30 35.18
C VAL A 735 -15.16 9.83 34.40
N ILE A 736 -14.36 10.76 33.90
CA ILE A 736 -13.21 10.49 33.04
C ILE A 736 -11.93 10.44 33.88
N GLY A 737 -11.17 9.36 33.73
CA GLY A 737 -9.88 9.14 34.38
C GLY A 737 -8.81 8.71 33.40
N ALA A 738 -7.60 8.44 33.91
CA ALA A 738 -6.45 8.07 33.07
C ALA A 738 -6.72 6.84 32.18
N HIS A 739 -7.48 5.86 32.69
CA HIS A 739 -7.85 4.65 31.96
C HIS A 739 -8.71 4.91 30.71
N ASP A 740 -9.41 6.04 30.60
CA ASP A 740 -10.12 6.44 29.38
C ASP A 740 -9.20 6.79 28.21
N PHE A 741 -7.92 6.93 28.52
CA PHE A 741 -6.85 7.15 27.56
C PHE A 741 -6.07 5.86 27.28
N ASP A 742 -6.46 4.71 27.81
CA ASP A 742 -5.86 3.43 27.45
C ASP A 742 -6.31 2.98 26.05
N ASN A 743 -5.46 2.23 25.35
CA ASN A 743 -5.75 1.63 24.04
C ASN A 743 -6.14 2.63 22.93
N TRP A 744 -5.77 3.90 23.08
CA TRP A 744 -5.83 4.84 21.97
C TRP A 744 -4.91 4.38 20.85
N VAL A 745 -5.35 4.61 19.62
CA VAL A 745 -4.65 4.17 18.43
C VAL A 745 -3.97 5.34 17.72
N GLN A 746 -2.74 5.11 17.27
CA GLN A 746 -1.92 5.95 16.40
C GLN A 746 -1.44 7.28 16.99
N GLU A 747 -2.31 8.17 17.47
CA GLU A 747 -1.92 9.48 18.01
C GLU A 747 -2.95 10.03 18.99
N ARG A 748 -2.53 10.89 19.93
CA ARG A 748 -3.45 11.55 20.88
C ARG A 748 -4.17 12.73 20.26
N GLY A 749 -3.47 13.57 19.50
CA GLY A 749 -4.06 14.79 18.97
C GLY A 749 -3.20 15.51 17.95
N LEU A 750 -3.84 16.37 17.16
CA LEU A 750 -3.26 17.07 16.05
C LEU A 750 -3.64 18.56 16.06
N TYR A 751 -2.76 19.39 15.49
CA TYR A 751 -2.99 20.82 15.24
C TYR A 751 -3.48 21.58 16.47
N PHE A 752 -2.79 21.36 17.60
CA PHE A 752 -3.06 22.04 18.86
C PHE A 752 -2.99 23.56 18.67
N PRO A 753 -4.00 24.33 19.12
CA PRO A 753 -3.98 25.79 19.10
C PRO A 753 -2.70 26.32 19.76
N SER A 754 -2.01 27.25 19.08
CA SER A 754 -0.77 27.86 19.56
C SER A 754 -1.02 29.11 20.40
N GLU A 755 -2.12 29.81 20.14
CA GLU A 755 -2.52 31.02 20.85
C GLU A 755 -4.06 31.01 21.00
N TYR A 756 -4.56 31.43 22.16
CA TYR A 756 -5.99 31.50 22.46
C TYR A 756 -6.24 32.46 23.61
N ASP A 757 -7.44 33.02 23.68
CA ASP A 757 -7.86 33.96 24.72
C ASP A 757 -7.86 33.30 26.12
N SER A 758 -7.66 34.12 27.17
CA SER A 758 -7.67 33.62 28.56
C SER A 758 -9.05 33.18 29.05
N SER A 759 -10.13 33.45 28.29
CA SER A 759 -11.47 32.94 28.56
C SER A 759 -11.61 31.42 28.38
N TYR A 760 -10.67 30.78 27.69
CA TYR A 760 -10.66 29.34 27.51
C TYR A 760 -10.14 28.63 28.77
N ALA A 761 -10.98 27.78 29.35
CA ALA A 761 -10.54 26.78 30.31
C ALA A 761 -9.76 25.69 29.56
N GLU A 762 -8.52 25.49 29.99
CA GLU A 762 -7.68 24.36 29.56
C GLU A 762 -8.10 23.12 30.34
N ILE A 763 -8.64 22.12 29.65
CA ILE A 763 -9.17 20.92 30.30
C ILE A 763 -8.14 19.79 30.30
N LEU A 764 -7.48 19.57 29.15
CA LEU A 764 -6.52 18.48 28.96
C LEU A 764 -5.21 18.98 28.35
N GLY A 765 -4.10 18.55 28.97
CA GLY A 765 -2.74 18.77 28.49
C GLY A 765 -1.99 17.47 28.21
N MET A 766 -1.05 17.49 27.27
CA MET A 766 -0.26 16.31 26.88
C MET A 766 1.00 16.70 26.09
N ASN A 767 1.96 15.79 26.01
CA ASN A 767 3.17 15.92 25.19
C ASN A 767 3.77 14.56 24.89
N ASP A 768 4.50 14.49 23.77
CA ASP A 768 5.40 13.36 23.53
C ASP A 768 6.60 13.41 24.49
N PRO A 769 7.26 12.26 24.75
CA PRO A 769 8.40 12.19 25.65
C PRO A 769 9.50 13.21 25.29
N GLY A 770 9.87 14.05 26.26
CA GLY A 770 10.93 15.06 26.11
C GLY A 770 10.48 16.39 25.48
N GLU A 771 9.21 16.55 25.12
CA GLU A 771 8.67 17.78 24.54
C GLU A 771 7.94 18.68 25.55
N LYS A 772 7.72 19.94 25.13
CA LYS A 772 6.90 20.90 25.89
C LYS A 772 5.44 20.44 25.90
N GLU A 773 4.79 20.59 27.05
CA GLU A 773 3.36 20.35 27.22
C GLU A 773 2.51 21.25 26.31
N LEU A 774 1.60 20.60 25.56
CA LEU A 774 0.52 21.23 24.82
C LEU A 774 -0.74 21.17 25.68
N ARG A 775 -1.18 22.33 26.19
CA ARG A 775 -2.30 22.47 27.13
C ARG A 775 -3.66 22.68 26.45
N SER A 776 -3.66 22.76 25.12
CA SER A 776 -4.82 23.00 24.25
C SER A 776 -5.39 21.73 23.62
N GLY A 777 -5.29 20.59 24.33
CA GLY A 777 -5.87 19.32 23.88
C GLY A 777 -7.40 19.37 23.85
N LEU A 778 -7.96 19.99 24.89
CA LEU A 778 -9.39 20.29 25.00
C LEU A 778 -9.54 21.67 25.65
N LEU A 779 -10.10 22.61 24.89
CA LEU A 779 -10.38 23.98 25.33
C LEU A 779 -11.89 24.20 25.40
N VAL A 780 -12.35 24.81 26.49
CA VAL A 780 -13.78 25.16 26.67
C VAL A 780 -13.89 26.62 27.09
N SER A 781 -14.65 27.42 26.35
CA SER A 781 -15.01 28.79 26.74
C SER A 781 -16.52 28.90 26.88
N GLN A 782 -16.97 29.55 27.95
CA GLN A 782 -18.37 29.95 28.10
C GLN A 782 -18.61 31.22 27.27
N HIS A 783 -19.75 31.30 26.59
CA HIS A 783 -20.16 32.50 25.87
C HIS A 783 -21.68 32.67 25.96
N GLY A 784 -22.15 33.78 26.54
CA GLY A 784 -23.58 33.92 26.86
C GLY A 784 -24.07 32.81 27.78
N LYS A 785 -25.07 32.02 27.34
CA LYS A 785 -25.64 30.90 28.09
C LYS A 785 -25.12 29.52 27.66
N GLY A 786 -24.23 29.49 26.67
CA GLY A 786 -23.74 28.26 26.03
C GLY A 786 -22.23 28.14 26.11
N ALA A 787 -21.71 27.09 25.48
CA ALA A 787 -20.28 26.79 25.48
C ALA A 787 -19.73 26.62 24.06
N PHE A 788 -18.49 27.05 23.87
CA PHE A 788 -17.69 26.75 22.69
C PHE A 788 -16.53 25.84 23.09
N VAL A 789 -16.44 24.69 22.42
CA VAL A 789 -15.42 23.67 22.65
C VAL A 789 -14.54 23.57 21.42
N TYR A 790 -13.23 23.66 21.60
CA TYR A 790 -12.25 23.28 20.58
C TYR A 790 -11.46 22.08 21.08
N THR A 791 -11.36 21.03 20.27
CA THR A 791 -10.65 19.81 20.63
C THR A 791 -9.65 19.41 19.56
N SER A 792 -8.41 19.18 20.01
CA SER A 792 -7.30 18.73 19.18
C SER A 792 -7.17 17.20 19.16
N LEU A 793 -7.95 16.50 19.99
CA LEU A 793 -7.92 15.04 20.09
C LEU A 793 -8.32 14.33 18.79
N ALA A 794 -7.70 13.18 18.51
CA ALA A 794 -7.85 12.42 17.27
C ALA A 794 -9.14 11.56 17.19
N TRP A 795 -10.31 12.15 17.43
CA TRP A 795 -11.60 11.45 17.55
C TRP A 795 -11.93 10.53 16.38
N PHE A 796 -11.67 10.98 15.15
CA PHE A 796 -11.92 10.21 13.93
C PHE A 796 -11.22 8.85 13.90
N ARG A 797 -10.09 8.71 14.62
CA ARG A 797 -9.39 7.44 14.79
C ARG A 797 -9.98 6.65 15.96
N GLN A 798 -10.15 7.31 17.11
CA GLN A 798 -10.52 6.63 18.36
C GLN A 798 -11.96 6.11 18.35
N LEU A 799 -12.90 6.88 17.80
CA LEU A 799 -14.30 6.47 17.69
C LEU A 799 -14.45 5.33 16.68
N ARG A 800 -13.81 5.43 15.51
CA ARG A 800 -13.79 4.35 14.51
C ARG A 800 -13.12 3.08 15.03
N ALA A 801 -12.07 3.23 15.83
CA ALA A 801 -11.42 2.11 16.50
C ALA A 801 -12.23 1.56 17.70
N GLY A 802 -13.35 2.18 18.09
CA GLY A 802 -14.17 1.67 19.18
C GLY A 802 -13.51 1.79 20.56
N VAL A 803 -12.67 2.81 20.78
CA VAL A 803 -11.98 3.02 22.08
C VAL A 803 -13.01 3.45 23.14
N PRO A 804 -13.27 2.66 24.19
CA PRO A 804 -14.38 2.94 25.12
C PRO A 804 -14.31 4.30 25.81
N GLY A 805 -13.10 4.70 26.24
CA GLY A 805 -12.89 6.01 26.87
C GLY A 805 -13.12 7.20 25.95
N ALA A 806 -12.89 7.03 24.64
CA ALA A 806 -13.22 8.07 23.66
C ALA A 806 -14.74 8.27 23.54
N TYR A 807 -15.53 7.20 23.57
CA TYR A 807 -16.99 7.28 23.59
C TYR A 807 -17.52 7.99 24.85
N ARG A 808 -17.00 7.64 26.03
CA ARG A 808 -17.37 8.30 27.30
C ARG A 808 -17.04 9.79 27.28
N LEU A 809 -15.81 10.16 26.92
CA LEU A 809 -15.39 11.56 26.89
C LEU A 809 -16.17 12.36 25.84
N PHE A 810 -16.40 11.80 24.64
CA PHE A 810 -17.18 12.51 23.63
C PHE A 810 -18.66 12.66 24.04
N SER A 811 -19.23 11.66 24.70
CA SER A 811 -20.56 11.75 25.30
C SER A 811 -20.65 12.90 26.33
N ASN A 812 -19.61 13.08 27.16
CA ASN A 812 -19.51 14.22 28.05
C ASN A 812 -19.50 15.53 27.27
N LEU A 813 -18.64 15.66 26.25
CA LEU A 813 -18.54 16.88 25.45
C LEU A 813 -19.91 17.31 24.89
N VAL A 814 -20.70 16.37 24.41
CA VAL A 814 -22.08 16.62 23.96
C VAL A 814 -22.98 17.03 25.12
N SER A 815 -22.87 16.37 26.26
CA SER A 815 -23.87 16.40 27.33
C SER A 815 -23.78 17.56 28.32
N PHE A 816 -22.56 17.93 28.77
CA PHE A 816 -22.32 18.77 29.96
C PHE A 816 -22.93 20.18 29.93
#